data_AF-A0AA41QCH0-F1
#
_entry.id   AF-A0AA41QCH0-F1
#
_cell.length_a   1.000
_cell.length_b   1.000
_cell.length_c   1.000
_cell.angle_alpha   90.00
_cell.angle_beta   90.00
_cell.angle_gamma   90.00
#
_symmetry.space_group_name_H-M   'P 1'
#
loop_
_entity.id
_entity.type
_entity.pdbx_description
1 polymer ?
#
loop_
_entity_poly.entity_id
_entity_poly.type
_entity_poly.pdbx_seq_one_letter_code
_entity_poly.pdbx_strand_id
1 'polypeptide(L)'
;MAVQPATADPTTAQPAAAQAAAADVSVQAAGEYTDRFLELYAKIHDPANGYFSPQGIPYHAVETLMVEAPDYGHETTSEAYSFWLWLETSYGQVTGDWAPFNHAWDTLEEYMIPQTANQPTNGSYNPNSPATYASEYNHPSQYPSQLTNSVAVGRDPLGAELRSTYGTSEVYGMHWLADVDNVYGFGAAPGSSSLLGPTYEGTSYINTFQRGPQESVWETVPQPSIEDFSFGGPNGYLDLFTGDAAYARQWKYTNAPDADARAVEAAYWANKFATEQGQPQAVAATVGKASKMGDYLRYAMFDKYFKTMGCTSPSCPAGTGRDSAHYLMSWYYAWGGSLSTSSPWAWRIGSSHAHFGYQNPMAAWALANDPALEPSSPTAAADWQESLDRQIEFYTWLQSPQGGIAGGATNSWDGAYGARPAGTATFYGMGYQVAPVYHDPPSNQWMGMQGWGMERVAQLYHETGDARAKALLDKWVPWVVDNITVTATSWQIPSELTWSGQPDTWNPANPGSNSGLSVSVRSYGQDVGVAGALARTLMYYAAASGDVEAKDTARELLDAIWTQNSDAIGVAANETRGDYARFDDEYVAGGNGLYVPSGWSGDMPNGDIVAPGATFLDIRSFYLDDPEWSKVQAHLDGGAAPQFRYHRFWAQTAVATALADYDRLFGADTGEPDTQAPTVPTGLQVTGVTQTSVSLSWTASTDNVAVTGYEVRRGGTLVATVTGTSYTNTGLTPSTAYQYTVSARDAAGNVSAASAAVTATTSPTTPVGSCTATYRTVNSWSGGYQGEITVTAGATAITGWTVSWNLAPGGLSQAWSANVTTSGTTATATNLAWNGNLAAGASTSFGYVGTGAPPANPGVTCG
;
A
#
# COMPACT_ATOMS: atom_id res chain seq x y z
N MET A 1 -52.75 -40.65 -3.34
CA MET A 1 -51.82 -41.12 -2.28
C MET A 1 -51.28 -39.87 -1.61
N ALA A 2 -51.74 -39.61 -0.39
CA ALA A 2 -51.31 -38.45 0.39
C ALA A 2 -49.90 -38.71 0.92
N VAL A 3 -48.95 -37.84 0.60
CA VAL A 3 -47.63 -37.78 1.24
C VAL A 3 -47.67 -36.56 2.15
N GLN A 4 -47.52 -36.79 3.45
CA GLN A 4 -47.46 -35.75 4.47
C GLN A 4 -46.18 -34.91 4.31
N PRO A 5 -46.24 -33.60 4.57
CA PRO A 5 -45.04 -32.79 4.76
C PRO A 5 -44.39 -33.19 6.09
N ALA A 6 -43.06 -33.38 6.06
CA ALA A 6 -42.27 -33.61 7.26
C ALA A 6 -42.31 -32.36 8.14
N THR A 7 -42.93 -32.49 9.30
CA THR A 7 -42.86 -31.52 10.40
C THR A 7 -41.44 -31.54 10.96
N ALA A 8 -40.75 -30.41 10.91
CA ALA A 8 -39.51 -30.19 11.64
C ALA A 8 -39.79 -30.29 13.15
N ASP A 9 -39.01 -31.13 13.83
CA ASP A 9 -39.07 -31.39 15.26
C ASP A 9 -38.29 -30.27 15.99
N PRO A 10 -38.88 -29.47 16.89
CA PRO A 10 -38.24 -28.28 17.45
C PRO A 10 -37.30 -28.56 18.63
N THR A 11 -36.64 -29.72 18.69
CA THR A 11 -35.84 -30.12 19.88
C THR A 11 -34.39 -30.55 19.62
N THR A 12 -33.80 -30.19 18.48
CA THR A 12 -32.34 -30.13 18.39
C THR A 12 -31.90 -28.73 18.75
N ALA A 13 -31.60 -28.50 20.02
CA ALA A 13 -30.75 -27.40 20.42
C ALA A 13 -29.50 -27.43 19.52
N GLN A 14 -29.33 -26.42 18.67
CA GLN A 14 -28.04 -26.14 18.06
C GLN A 14 -27.01 -26.08 19.19
N PRO A 15 -25.79 -26.62 19.00
CA PRO A 15 -24.75 -26.38 19.98
C PRO A 15 -24.63 -24.87 20.13
N ALA A 16 -24.88 -24.37 21.35
CA ALA A 16 -24.51 -23.01 21.71
C ALA A 16 -23.10 -22.78 21.18
N ALA A 17 -22.88 -21.64 20.51
CA ALA A 17 -21.56 -21.21 20.07
C ALA A 17 -20.58 -21.54 21.20
N ALA A 18 -19.66 -22.47 20.93
CA ALA A 18 -18.64 -22.80 21.89
C ALA A 18 -17.82 -21.53 22.06
N GLN A 19 -18.14 -20.78 23.12
CA GLN A 19 -17.32 -19.71 23.62
C GLN A 19 -15.91 -20.28 23.69
N ALA A 20 -15.02 -19.81 22.81
CA ALA A 20 -13.60 -19.95 23.05
C ALA A 20 -13.32 -19.09 24.28
N ALA A 21 -13.58 -19.64 25.46
CA ALA A 21 -12.94 -19.16 26.67
C ALA A 21 -11.45 -19.17 26.34
N ALA A 22 -10.78 -18.02 26.46
CA ALA A 22 -9.35 -17.89 26.27
C ALA A 22 -8.69 -19.06 27.01
N ALA A 23 -8.24 -20.06 26.26
CA ALA A 23 -7.38 -21.08 26.82
C ALA A 23 -6.16 -20.34 27.38
N ASP A 24 -5.48 -20.89 28.39
CA ASP A 24 -4.13 -20.43 28.74
C ASP A 24 -3.23 -20.66 27.51
N VAL A 25 -3.25 -19.72 26.56
CA VAL A 25 -2.41 -19.76 25.37
C VAL A 25 -1.07 -19.16 25.75
N SER A 26 0.00 -19.93 25.56
CA SER A 26 1.35 -19.43 25.77
C SER A 26 1.68 -18.39 24.71
N VAL A 27 1.71 -17.12 25.12
CA VAL A 27 2.14 -15.99 24.30
C VAL A 27 3.54 -16.26 23.71
N GLN A 28 3.66 -16.21 22.37
CA GLN A 28 4.90 -16.53 21.65
C GLN A 28 5.75 -15.29 21.33
N ALA A 29 5.13 -14.12 21.24
CA ALA A 29 5.79 -12.81 21.12
C ALA A 29 5.48 -11.97 22.37
N ALA A 30 6.48 -11.32 22.97
CA ALA A 30 6.30 -10.54 24.20
C ALA A 30 6.74 -9.10 23.98
N GLY A 31 6.06 -8.16 24.63
CA GLY A 31 6.36 -6.73 24.60
C GLY A 31 5.12 -5.90 24.92
N GLU A 32 5.31 -4.62 25.20
CA GLU A 32 4.22 -3.73 25.59
C GLU A 32 3.15 -3.63 24.50
N TYR A 33 3.54 -3.54 23.22
CA TYR A 33 2.58 -3.41 22.12
C TYR A 33 1.81 -4.72 21.87
N THR A 34 2.43 -5.86 22.15
CA THR A 34 1.79 -7.17 22.13
C THR A 34 0.72 -7.27 23.23
N ASP A 35 1.01 -6.77 24.43
CA ASP A 35 0.02 -6.72 25.52
C ASP A 35 -1.15 -5.79 25.16
N ARG A 36 -0.87 -4.63 24.56
CA ARG A 36 -1.90 -3.70 24.05
C ARG A 36 -2.74 -4.34 22.94
N PHE A 37 -2.13 -5.09 22.03
CA PHE A 37 -2.84 -5.88 21.01
C PHE A 37 -3.79 -6.88 21.66
N LEU A 38 -3.32 -7.68 22.62
CA LEU A 38 -4.14 -8.69 23.29
C LEU A 38 -5.28 -8.05 24.11
N GLU A 39 -5.06 -6.89 24.73
CA GLU A 39 -6.12 -6.13 25.39
C GLU A 39 -7.19 -5.66 24.38
N LEU A 40 -6.79 -5.07 23.26
CA LEU A 40 -7.73 -4.62 22.24
C LEU A 40 -8.45 -5.79 21.56
N TYR A 41 -7.74 -6.88 21.26
CA TYR A 41 -8.32 -8.12 20.75
C TYR A 41 -9.40 -8.66 21.70
N ALA A 42 -9.12 -8.68 23.00
CA ALA A 42 -10.08 -9.11 24.01
C ALA A 42 -11.31 -8.20 24.07
N LYS A 43 -11.14 -6.88 23.92
CA LYS A 43 -12.27 -5.94 23.81
C LYS A 43 -13.11 -6.18 22.57
N ILE A 44 -12.49 -6.44 21.41
CA ILE A 44 -13.21 -6.72 20.15
C ILE A 44 -14.03 -8.01 20.28
N HIS A 45 -13.48 -9.03 20.93
CA HIS A 45 -14.13 -10.35 21.07
C HIS A 45 -15.03 -10.49 22.30
N ASP A 46 -15.09 -9.50 23.20
CA ASP A 46 -16.04 -9.52 24.31
C ASP A 46 -17.47 -9.32 23.75
N PRO A 47 -18.37 -10.31 23.87
CA PRO A 47 -19.73 -10.18 23.38
C PRO A 47 -20.49 -9.01 24.02
N ALA A 48 -20.07 -8.52 25.19
CA ALA A 48 -20.66 -7.34 25.83
C ALA A 48 -20.38 -6.03 25.07
N ASN A 49 -19.35 -6.02 24.21
CA ASN A 49 -18.94 -4.83 23.46
C ASN A 49 -19.58 -4.74 22.08
N GLY A 50 -20.27 -5.79 21.61
CA GLY A 50 -21.19 -5.69 20.46
C GLY A 50 -20.55 -5.59 19.08
N TYR A 51 -19.28 -5.98 18.89
CA TYR A 51 -18.65 -5.98 17.56
C TYR A 51 -19.20 -7.04 16.60
N PHE A 52 -19.74 -8.13 17.15
CA PHE A 52 -20.26 -9.25 16.39
C PHE A 52 -21.74 -9.44 16.70
N SER A 53 -22.50 -9.85 15.69
CA SER A 53 -23.88 -10.28 15.84
C SER A 53 -23.99 -11.59 16.63
N PRO A 54 -25.20 -12.00 17.06
CA PRO A 54 -25.42 -13.31 17.67
C PRO A 54 -24.99 -14.51 16.79
N GLN A 55 -24.92 -14.32 15.47
CA GLN A 55 -24.44 -15.31 14.50
C GLN A 55 -22.90 -15.34 14.38
N GLY A 56 -22.19 -14.45 15.07
CA GLY A 56 -20.73 -14.33 15.00
C GLY A 56 -20.24 -13.54 13.79
N ILE A 57 -21.08 -12.67 13.22
CA ILE A 57 -20.76 -11.87 12.04
C ILE A 57 -20.29 -10.49 12.50
N PRO A 58 -19.12 -10.00 12.06
CA PRO A 58 -18.69 -8.66 12.45
C PRO A 58 -19.63 -7.62 11.85
N TYR A 59 -20.08 -6.67 12.64
CA TYR A 59 -20.75 -5.47 12.12
C TYR A 59 -19.71 -4.52 11.50
N HIS A 60 -20.17 -3.54 10.73
CA HIS A 60 -19.32 -2.43 10.28
C HIS A 60 -18.84 -1.59 11.46
N ALA A 61 -19.73 -1.31 12.41
CA ALA A 61 -19.43 -0.65 13.68
C ALA A 61 -20.34 -1.13 14.81
N VAL A 62 -19.90 -0.95 16.06
CA VAL A 62 -20.73 -1.21 17.25
C VAL A 62 -21.94 -0.27 17.30
N GLU A 63 -21.75 0.98 16.91
CA GLU A 63 -22.85 1.96 16.86
C GLU A 63 -23.68 1.78 15.59
N THR A 64 -25.01 1.74 15.76
CA THR A 64 -25.99 1.57 14.69
C THR A 64 -26.16 2.82 13.81
N LEU A 65 -26.16 4.02 14.41
CA LEU A 65 -26.27 5.29 13.68
C LEU A 65 -24.95 5.67 13.01
N MET A 66 -24.74 5.13 11.81
CA MET A 66 -23.58 5.41 10.97
C MET A 66 -23.95 5.38 9.48
N VAL A 67 -23.47 6.37 8.73
CA VAL A 67 -23.62 6.48 7.26
C VAL A 67 -22.32 6.98 6.66
N GLU A 68 -21.65 6.24 5.77
CA GLU A 68 -20.38 6.66 5.13
C GLU A 68 -20.01 5.90 3.85
N ALA A 69 -20.33 4.60 3.80
CA ALA A 69 -20.24 3.74 2.63
C ALA A 69 -21.31 2.65 2.74
N PRO A 70 -21.33 1.81 3.80
CA PRO A 70 -22.59 1.33 4.33
C PRO A 70 -23.39 2.52 4.87
N ASP A 71 -24.69 2.34 4.92
CA ASP A 71 -25.65 3.37 5.34
C ASP A 71 -26.36 3.02 6.65
N TYR A 72 -25.90 1.96 7.34
CA TYR A 72 -26.26 1.61 8.70
C TYR A 72 -25.14 0.79 9.38
N GLY A 73 -24.87 1.04 10.67
CA GLY A 73 -23.68 0.51 11.35
C GLY A 73 -23.66 -1.01 11.56
N HIS A 74 -24.83 -1.63 11.66
CA HIS A 74 -24.98 -3.10 11.73
C HIS A 74 -25.23 -3.75 10.36
N GLU A 75 -25.04 -3.02 9.27
CA GLU A 75 -24.59 -3.67 8.05
C GLU A 75 -23.18 -4.22 8.26
N THR A 76 -22.74 -5.07 7.36
CA THR A 76 -21.35 -5.50 7.28
C THR A 76 -20.89 -5.50 5.85
N THR A 77 -19.58 -5.55 5.68
CA THR A 77 -18.94 -5.47 4.38
C THR A 77 -17.93 -6.58 4.19
N SER A 78 -17.64 -6.91 2.94
CA SER A 78 -16.50 -7.78 2.63
C SER A 78 -15.20 -7.20 3.18
N GLU A 79 -15.12 -5.86 3.27
CA GLU A 79 -14.05 -5.16 3.97
C GLU A 79 -13.95 -5.58 5.44
N ALA A 80 -15.04 -5.49 6.22
CA ALA A 80 -15.04 -5.89 7.64
C ALA A 80 -14.55 -7.34 7.83
N TYR A 81 -15.01 -8.27 7.00
CA TYR A 81 -14.52 -9.66 6.99
C TYR A 81 -13.02 -9.78 6.65
N SER A 82 -12.55 -9.03 5.65
CA SER A 82 -11.12 -9.03 5.28
C SER A 82 -10.23 -8.44 6.37
N PHE A 83 -10.73 -7.47 7.16
CA PHE A 83 -10.06 -7.01 8.36
C PHE A 83 -10.14 -8.06 9.47
N TRP A 84 -11.26 -8.74 9.67
CA TRP A 84 -11.36 -9.80 10.68
C TRP A 84 -10.32 -10.90 10.45
N LEU A 85 -10.15 -11.33 9.20
CA LEU A 85 -9.07 -12.26 8.83
C LEU A 85 -7.68 -11.74 9.22
N TRP A 86 -7.41 -10.45 9.03
CA TRP A 86 -6.16 -9.82 9.46
C TRP A 86 -5.99 -9.79 10.98
N LEU A 87 -7.06 -9.50 11.73
CA LEU A 87 -7.07 -9.55 13.19
C LEU A 87 -6.68 -10.94 13.68
N GLU A 88 -7.29 -11.98 13.10
CA GLU A 88 -6.99 -13.36 13.46
C GLU A 88 -5.62 -13.83 12.97
N THR A 89 -5.12 -13.30 11.86
CA THR A 89 -3.73 -13.52 11.44
C THR A 89 -2.74 -12.99 12.47
N SER A 90 -2.95 -11.77 12.99
CA SER A 90 -2.13 -11.21 14.06
C SER A 90 -2.28 -12.01 15.37
N TYR A 91 -3.49 -12.47 15.70
CA TYR A 91 -3.71 -13.29 16.88
C TYR A 91 -2.99 -14.64 16.79
N GLY A 92 -3.10 -15.34 15.66
CA GLY A 92 -2.36 -16.57 15.41
C GLY A 92 -0.85 -16.37 15.43
N GLN A 93 -0.36 -15.22 14.94
CA GLN A 93 1.06 -14.88 15.03
C GLN A 93 1.53 -14.69 16.47
N VAL A 94 0.76 -13.98 17.31
CA VAL A 94 1.12 -13.69 18.70
C VAL A 94 1.00 -14.92 19.61
N THR A 95 0.00 -15.76 19.38
CA THR A 95 -0.40 -16.83 20.31
C THR A 95 -0.06 -18.23 19.82
N GLY A 96 0.06 -18.41 18.51
CA GLY A 96 0.14 -19.72 17.85
C GLY A 96 -1.20 -20.45 17.72
N ASP A 97 -2.32 -19.82 18.10
CA ASP A 97 -3.66 -20.37 17.89
C ASP A 97 -4.26 -19.88 16.58
N TRP A 98 -4.35 -20.78 15.61
CA TRP A 98 -4.89 -20.52 14.27
C TRP A 98 -6.35 -20.93 14.10
N ALA A 99 -7.01 -21.44 15.14
CA ALA A 99 -8.43 -21.81 15.03
C ALA A 99 -9.34 -20.59 14.73
N PRO A 100 -9.13 -19.40 15.34
CA PRO A 100 -9.92 -18.22 15.03
C PRO A 100 -9.81 -17.77 13.55
N PHE A 101 -8.61 -17.83 12.96
CA PHE A 101 -8.40 -17.49 11.55
C PHE A 101 -9.22 -18.38 10.61
N ASN A 102 -9.24 -19.70 10.86
CA ASN A 102 -10.05 -20.63 10.07
C ASN A 102 -11.55 -20.40 10.29
N HIS A 103 -11.97 -20.09 11.52
CA HIS A 103 -13.36 -19.79 11.84
C HIS A 103 -13.86 -18.52 11.14
N ALA A 104 -13.05 -17.46 11.11
CA ALA A 104 -13.36 -16.24 10.37
C ALA A 104 -13.55 -16.52 8.87
N TRP A 105 -12.73 -17.39 8.28
CA TRP A 105 -12.90 -17.80 6.88
C TRP A 105 -14.15 -18.64 6.63
N ASP A 106 -14.45 -19.59 7.52
CA ASP A 106 -15.67 -20.41 7.41
C ASP A 106 -16.93 -19.52 7.49
N THR A 107 -16.92 -18.51 8.36
CA THR A 107 -18.01 -17.53 8.48
C THR A 107 -18.12 -16.65 7.22
N LEU A 108 -16.99 -16.22 6.65
CA LEU A 108 -16.96 -15.51 5.36
C LEU A 108 -17.60 -16.37 4.25
N GLU A 109 -17.23 -17.64 4.14
CA GLU A 109 -17.78 -18.55 3.12
C GLU A 109 -19.28 -18.76 3.30
N GLU A 110 -19.77 -18.83 4.54
CA GLU A 110 -21.18 -19.06 4.83
C GLU A 110 -22.04 -17.82 4.50
N TYR A 111 -21.59 -16.63 4.90
CA TYR A 111 -22.42 -15.42 4.96
C TYR A 111 -22.07 -14.36 3.91
N MET A 112 -20.87 -14.36 3.34
CA MET A 112 -20.44 -13.33 2.38
C MET A 112 -20.16 -13.85 0.97
N ILE A 113 -19.90 -15.14 0.79
CA ILE A 113 -19.84 -15.76 -0.54
C ILE A 113 -21.22 -16.34 -0.87
N PRO A 114 -21.91 -15.86 -1.93
CA PRO A 114 -23.23 -16.38 -2.27
C PRO A 114 -23.22 -17.89 -2.49
N GLN A 115 -24.08 -18.62 -1.78
CA GLN A 115 -24.16 -20.08 -1.90
C GLN A 115 -24.87 -20.51 -3.20
N THR A 116 -24.89 -21.80 -3.52
CA THR A 116 -25.52 -22.32 -4.76
C THR A 116 -26.97 -21.83 -4.94
N ALA A 117 -27.76 -21.82 -3.87
CA ALA A 117 -29.15 -21.35 -3.91
C ALA A 117 -29.28 -19.85 -4.19
N ASN A 118 -28.28 -19.06 -3.80
CA ASN A 118 -28.19 -17.62 -4.02
C ASN A 118 -27.79 -17.27 -5.46
N GLN A 119 -26.96 -18.11 -6.11
CA GLN A 119 -26.46 -17.89 -7.48
C GLN A 119 -26.76 -19.06 -8.47
N PRO A 120 -28.02 -19.52 -8.60
CA PRO A 120 -28.39 -20.84 -9.12
C PRO A 120 -28.26 -21.03 -10.64
N THR A 121 -28.20 -19.95 -11.43
CA THR A 121 -28.31 -20.02 -12.90
C THR A 121 -27.02 -19.67 -13.64
N ASN A 122 -25.88 -19.64 -12.92
CA ASN A 122 -24.54 -19.46 -13.52
C ASN A 122 -24.26 -20.44 -14.68
N GLY A 123 -24.84 -21.63 -14.68
CA GLY A 123 -24.67 -22.61 -15.77
C GLY A 123 -25.18 -22.14 -17.14
N SER A 124 -25.97 -21.07 -17.20
CA SER A 124 -26.45 -20.43 -18.43
C SER A 124 -25.54 -19.32 -18.97
N TYR A 125 -24.49 -18.96 -18.23
CA TYR A 125 -23.56 -17.89 -18.60
C TYR A 125 -22.84 -18.20 -19.92
N ASN A 126 -22.74 -17.20 -20.80
CA ASN A 126 -22.05 -17.30 -22.09
C ASN A 126 -20.84 -16.36 -22.14
N PRO A 127 -19.59 -16.87 -22.06
CA PRO A 127 -18.40 -16.02 -22.08
C PRO A 127 -18.17 -15.30 -23.41
N ASN A 128 -18.84 -15.69 -24.50
CA ASN A 128 -18.78 -14.95 -25.77
C ASN A 128 -19.78 -13.78 -25.85
N SER A 129 -20.65 -13.65 -24.86
CA SER A 129 -21.65 -12.58 -24.72
C SER A 129 -21.88 -12.33 -23.23
N PRO A 130 -20.86 -11.81 -22.52
CA PRO A 130 -20.81 -11.86 -21.05
C PRO A 130 -21.82 -10.93 -20.39
N ALA A 131 -22.26 -9.85 -21.05
CA ALA A 131 -23.31 -8.95 -20.58
C ALA A 131 -23.92 -8.17 -21.76
N THR A 132 -25.02 -7.45 -21.50
CA THR A 132 -25.55 -6.42 -22.40
C THR A 132 -25.18 -5.04 -21.87
N TYR A 133 -24.76 -4.14 -22.76
CA TYR A 133 -24.30 -2.81 -22.39
C TYR A 133 -25.45 -1.90 -21.91
N ALA A 134 -25.19 -1.16 -20.84
CA ALA A 134 -25.89 0.06 -20.45
C ALA A 134 -24.85 1.13 -20.11
N SER A 135 -25.16 2.40 -20.39
CA SER A 135 -24.25 3.50 -20.06
C SER A 135 -24.33 3.82 -18.57
N GLU A 136 -23.24 4.28 -17.96
CA GLU A 136 -23.36 5.05 -16.73
C GLU A 136 -23.77 6.49 -17.08
N TYR A 137 -24.35 7.17 -16.10
CA TYR A 137 -24.65 8.60 -16.21
C TYR A 137 -24.11 9.31 -14.98
N ASN A 138 -23.68 10.56 -15.16
CA ASN A 138 -23.02 11.31 -14.11
C ASN A 138 -23.96 11.74 -12.97
N HIS A 139 -25.28 11.55 -13.08
CA HIS A 139 -26.25 11.98 -12.08
C HIS A 139 -27.39 10.97 -11.88
N PRO A 140 -27.86 10.71 -10.64
CA PRO A 140 -28.91 9.72 -10.35
C PRO A 140 -30.21 9.93 -11.14
N SER A 141 -30.55 11.20 -11.42
CA SER A 141 -31.77 11.57 -12.16
C SER A 141 -31.81 11.11 -13.62
N GLN A 142 -30.71 10.59 -14.15
CA GLN A 142 -30.62 10.06 -15.51
C GLN A 142 -30.88 8.55 -15.58
N TYR A 143 -31.11 7.92 -14.43
CA TYR A 143 -31.48 6.51 -14.32
C TYR A 143 -33.01 6.34 -14.28
N PRO A 144 -33.55 5.20 -14.76
CA PRO A 144 -32.86 3.97 -15.16
C PRO A 144 -32.08 4.06 -16.48
N SER A 145 -30.93 3.39 -16.57
CA SER A 145 -30.09 3.38 -17.77
C SER A 145 -30.51 2.29 -18.76
N GLN A 146 -30.76 2.68 -20.00
CA GLN A 146 -31.33 1.79 -21.01
C GLN A 146 -30.32 0.74 -21.51
N LEU A 147 -30.68 -0.55 -21.40
CA LEU A 147 -29.96 -1.64 -22.02
C LEU A 147 -30.03 -1.54 -23.55
N THR A 148 -28.92 -1.79 -24.23
CA THR A 148 -28.86 -1.79 -25.70
C THR A 148 -27.93 -2.84 -26.28
N ASN A 149 -28.42 -3.55 -27.28
CA ASN A 149 -27.64 -4.51 -28.08
C ASN A 149 -26.88 -3.84 -29.24
N SER A 150 -26.98 -2.52 -29.39
CA SER A 150 -26.28 -1.78 -30.45
C SER A 150 -24.78 -1.59 -30.17
N VAL A 151 -24.37 -1.76 -28.91
CA VAL A 151 -22.97 -1.67 -28.47
C VAL A 151 -22.42 -3.08 -28.30
N ALA A 152 -21.36 -3.41 -29.05
CA ALA A 152 -20.72 -4.71 -28.96
C ALA A 152 -19.95 -4.88 -27.65
N VAL A 153 -20.11 -6.01 -26.98
CA VAL A 153 -19.39 -6.41 -25.76
C VAL A 153 -18.31 -7.43 -26.13
N GLY A 154 -17.17 -7.40 -25.42
CA GLY A 154 -16.07 -8.34 -25.64
C GLY A 154 -16.32 -9.76 -25.14
N ARG A 155 -15.28 -10.59 -25.21
CA ARG A 155 -15.31 -11.96 -24.69
C ARG A 155 -14.63 -12.03 -23.33
N ASP A 156 -15.23 -12.78 -22.42
CA ASP A 156 -14.64 -13.17 -21.15
C ASP A 156 -13.66 -14.34 -21.36
N PRO A 157 -12.35 -14.16 -21.14
CA PRO A 157 -11.36 -15.23 -21.28
C PRO A 157 -11.23 -16.12 -20.04
N LEU A 158 -11.87 -15.78 -18.91
CA LEU A 158 -11.73 -16.47 -17.63
C LEU A 158 -12.81 -17.52 -17.40
N GLY A 159 -14.07 -17.23 -17.79
CA GLY A 159 -15.22 -18.05 -17.38
C GLY A 159 -15.13 -19.54 -17.75
N ALA A 160 -14.58 -19.87 -18.91
CA ALA A 160 -14.37 -21.26 -19.33
C ALA A 160 -13.19 -21.93 -18.60
N GLU A 161 -12.12 -21.18 -18.32
CA GLU A 161 -10.95 -21.65 -17.57
C GLU A 161 -11.35 -21.98 -16.14
N LEU A 162 -11.92 -21.02 -15.41
CA LEU A 162 -12.36 -21.18 -14.02
C LEU A 162 -13.32 -22.36 -13.86
N ARG A 163 -14.28 -22.52 -14.78
CA ARG A 163 -15.19 -23.66 -14.78
C ARG A 163 -14.47 -24.99 -14.97
N SER A 164 -13.46 -25.04 -15.83
CA SER A 164 -12.64 -26.23 -16.05
C SER A 164 -11.78 -26.55 -14.83
N THR A 165 -11.24 -25.52 -14.16
CA THR A 165 -10.39 -25.65 -12.97
C THR A 165 -11.17 -26.18 -11.77
N TYR A 166 -12.33 -25.58 -11.49
CA TYR A 166 -13.05 -25.83 -10.24
C TYR A 166 -14.28 -26.71 -10.38
N GLY A 167 -14.65 -27.11 -11.60
CA GLY A 167 -15.80 -28.00 -11.86
C GLY A 167 -17.16 -27.37 -11.56
N THR A 168 -17.22 -26.08 -11.25
CA THR A 168 -18.45 -25.31 -10.98
C THR A 168 -18.51 -24.07 -11.86
N SER A 169 -19.71 -23.58 -12.14
CA SER A 169 -19.90 -22.27 -12.80
C SER A 169 -20.08 -21.14 -11.79
N GLU A 170 -20.18 -21.44 -10.50
CA GLU A 170 -20.31 -20.43 -9.45
C GLU A 170 -19.07 -19.54 -9.37
N VAL A 171 -19.27 -18.34 -8.84
CA VAL A 171 -18.19 -17.39 -8.52
C VAL A 171 -17.84 -17.54 -7.04
N TYR A 172 -16.54 -17.70 -6.76
CA TYR A 172 -16.01 -17.78 -5.40
C TYR A 172 -15.32 -16.47 -5.05
N GLY A 173 -16.12 -15.50 -4.63
CA GLY A 173 -15.69 -14.17 -4.20
C GLY A 173 -16.80 -13.52 -3.37
N MET A 174 -16.42 -12.62 -2.47
CA MET A 174 -17.38 -12.04 -1.54
C MET A 174 -18.35 -11.10 -2.28
N HIS A 175 -19.62 -11.11 -1.89
CA HIS A 175 -20.47 -9.94 -2.10
C HIS A 175 -20.03 -8.83 -1.13
N TRP A 176 -20.16 -7.57 -1.54
CA TRP A 176 -19.58 -6.46 -0.78
C TRP A 176 -20.39 -6.02 0.45
N LEU A 177 -21.73 -6.18 0.48
CA LEU A 177 -22.60 -5.62 1.51
C LEU A 177 -23.65 -6.64 1.97
N ALA A 178 -23.88 -6.67 3.28
CA ALA A 178 -24.97 -7.44 3.87
C ALA A 178 -25.59 -6.71 5.07
N ASP A 179 -26.90 -6.82 5.20
CA ASP A 179 -27.66 -6.38 6.36
C ASP A 179 -27.67 -7.53 7.38
N VAL A 180 -26.90 -7.40 8.46
CA VAL A 180 -26.62 -8.52 9.37
C VAL A 180 -27.83 -8.89 10.22
N ASP A 181 -28.58 -7.88 10.65
CA ASP A 181 -29.72 -8.02 11.57
C ASP A 181 -31.07 -8.00 10.83
N ASN A 182 -31.06 -7.94 9.49
CA ASN A 182 -32.24 -7.78 8.66
C ASN A 182 -33.04 -6.51 8.99
N VAL A 183 -32.38 -5.41 9.34
CA VAL A 183 -33.03 -4.14 9.68
C VAL A 183 -33.88 -3.60 8.52
N TYR A 184 -33.43 -3.82 7.28
CA TYR A 184 -34.18 -3.45 6.08
C TYR A 184 -35.35 -4.39 5.83
N GLY A 185 -35.30 -5.62 6.36
CA GLY A 185 -36.39 -6.58 6.30
C GLY A 185 -36.52 -7.35 4.99
N PHE A 186 -35.50 -7.38 4.13
CA PHE A 186 -35.56 -8.12 2.87
C PHE A 186 -35.49 -9.65 3.09
N GLY A 187 -34.62 -10.11 4.00
CA GLY A 187 -34.40 -11.53 4.24
C GLY A 187 -33.82 -12.29 3.03
N ALA A 188 -32.91 -11.67 2.28
CA ALA A 188 -32.17 -12.34 1.19
C ALA A 188 -31.06 -13.25 1.77
N ALA A 189 -31.48 -14.27 2.51
CA ALA A 189 -30.59 -15.07 3.36
C ALA A 189 -29.57 -15.90 2.57
N PRO A 190 -28.36 -16.12 3.11
CA PRO A 190 -27.46 -17.16 2.64
C PRO A 190 -28.15 -18.51 2.55
N GLY A 191 -27.96 -19.21 1.43
CA GLY A 191 -28.63 -20.48 1.16
C GLY A 191 -30.11 -20.38 0.72
N SER A 192 -30.67 -19.18 0.59
CA SER A 192 -32.04 -18.95 0.08
C SER A 192 -32.05 -18.49 -1.39
N SER A 193 -33.10 -18.88 -2.14
CA SER A 193 -33.37 -18.40 -3.50
C SER A 193 -34.56 -17.44 -3.60
N SER A 194 -35.11 -17.03 -2.45
CA SER A 194 -36.23 -16.10 -2.32
C SER A 194 -36.07 -15.19 -1.11
N LEU A 195 -36.84 -14.11 -1.07
CA LEU A 195 -36.88 -13.20 0.07
C LEU A 195 -37.69 -13.81 1.22
N LEU A 196 -37.11 -13.83 2.42
CA LEU A 196 -37.76 -14.33 3.65
C LEU A 196 -38.55 -13.23 4.38
N GLY A 197 -38.37 -11.97 4.00
CA GLY A 197 -39.13 -10.83 4.49
C GLY A 197 -38.75 -10.36 5.90
N PRO A 198 -39.53 -9.42 6.47
CA PRO A 198 -39.12 -8.64 7.64
C PRO A 198 -39.14 -9.40 8.96
N THR A 199 -39.74 -10.60 9.00
CA THR A 199 -39.75 -11.45 10.21
C THR A 199 -38.57 -12.42 10.26
N TYR A 200 -37.70 -12.42 9.25
CA TYR A 200 -36.50 -13.25 9.25
C TYR A 200 -35.46 -12.65 10.19
N GLU A 201 -34.90 -13.49 11.07
CA GLU A 201 -33.79 -13.13 11.96
C GLU A 201 -32.50 -13.72 11.37
N GLY A 202 -31.65 -12.87 10.79
CA GLY A 202 -30.39 -13.27 10.20
C GLY A 202 -29.94 -12.39 9.03
N THR A 203 -28.77 -12.71 8.49
CA THR A 203 -28.12 -11.85 7.49
C THR A 203 -28.82 -11.89 6.14
N SER A 204 -28.90 -10.73 5.50
CA SER A 204 -29.54 -10.53 4.21
C SER A 204 -28.58 -9.88 3.21
N TYR A 205 -28.37 -10.50 2.06
CA TYR A 205 -27.59 -9.90 0.98
C TYR A 205 -28.33 -8.71 0.35
N ILE A 206 -27.72 -7.53 0.43
CA ILE A 206 -28.29 -6.26 -0.07
C ILE A 206 -27.26 -5.51 -0.91
N ASN A 207 -27.74 -4.50 -1.63
CA ASN A 207 -26.87 -3.57 -2.32
C ASN A 207 -27.47 -2.16 -2.23
N THR A 208 -26.69 -1.15 -2.60
CA THR A 208 -27.10 0.26 -2.60
C THR A 208 -26.68 0.92 -3.92
N PHE A 209 -25.42 1.32 -4.07
CA PHE A 209 -24.88 2.07 -5.20
C PHE A 209 -25.15 1.42 -6.57
N GLN A 210 -25.82 2.14 -7.46
CA GLN A 210 -26.17 1.73 -8.83
C GLN A 210 -26.23 2.88 -9.85
N ARG A 211 -26.24 4.14 -9.41
CA ARG A 211 -26.66 5.30 -10.22
C ARG A 211 -25.57 6.36 -10.43
N GLY A 212 -24.35 5.87 -10.63
CA GLY A 212 -23.24 6.65 -11.17
C GLY A 212 -22.52 7.53 -10.15
N PRO A 213 -21.56 8.36 -10.60
CA PRO A 213 -20.57 8.98 -9.73
C PRO A 213 -21.09 10.04 -8.76
N GLN A 214 -22.27 10.62 -9.01
CA GLN A 214 -22.90 11.57 -8.08
C GLN A 214 -23.86 10.89 -7.10
N GLU A 215 -24.15 9.59 -7.21
CA GLU A 215 -24.92 8.91 -6.17
C GLU A 215 -24.03 8.73 -4.93
N SER A 216 -24.16 9.62 -3.96
CA SER A 216 -23.58 9.46 -2.64
C SER A 216 -24.33 8.41 -1.83
N VAL A 217 -23.78 8.00 -0.68
CA VAL A 217 -24.42 7.06 0.26
C VAL A 217 -25.83 7.53 0.68
N TRP A 218 -26.03 8.85 0.77
CA TRP A 218 -27.29 9.51 1.15
C TRP A 218 -28.38 9.40 0.08
N GLU A 219 -28.03 9.05 -1.14
CA GLU A 219 -28.92 9.16 -2.29
C GLU A 219 -29.36 7.82 -2.81
N THR A 220 -28.95 6.72 -2.16
CA THR A 220 -29.25 5.35 -2.56
C THR A 220 -30.66 4.91 -2.12
N VAL A 221 -31.27 4.01 -2.88
CA VAL A 221 -32.46 3.23 -2.47
C VAL A 221 -31.99 1.81 -2.22
N PRO A 222 -31.87 1.31 -0.97
CA PRO A 222 -31.34 -0.02 -0.68
C PRO A 222 -32.24 -1.11 -1.29
N GLN A 223 -31.61 -2.15 -1.82
CA GLN A 223 -32.29 -3.19 -2.59
C GLN A 223 -31.74 -4.59 -2.27
N PRO A 224 -32.55 -5.65 -2.37
CA PRO A 224 -32.05 -6.99 -2.16
C PRO A 224 -31.22 -7.47 -3.36
N SER A 225 -30.21 -8.28 -3.07
CA SER A 225 -29.39 -8.94 -4.10
C SER A 225 -30.15 -10.06 -4.80
N ILE A 226 -31.17 -10.65 -4.14
CA ILE A 226 -32.19 -11.51 -4.76
C ILE A 226 -33.44 -10.66 -5.00
N GLU A 227 -33.85 -10.54 -6.26
CA GLU A 227 -35.01 -9.75 -6.68
C GLU A 227 -36.12 -10.68 -7.16
N ASP A 228 -37.15 -10.88 -6.34
CA ASP A 228 -38.32 -11.69 -6.63
C ASP A 228 -39.64 -10.88 -6.77
N PHE A 229 -39.52 -9.55 -6.72
CA PHE A 229 -40.61 -8.56 -6.78
C PHE A 229 -41.54 -8.55 -5.56
N SER A 230 -41.09 -9.07 -4.41
CA SER A 230 -41.89 -9.02 -3.17
C SER A 230 -41.98 -7.62 -2.56
N PHE A 231 -40.99 -6.76 -2.81
CA PHE A 231 -40.90 -5.39 -2.31
C PHE A 231 -40.51 -4.45 -3.45
N GLY A 232 -40.57 -3.14 -3.23
CA GLY A 232 -40.35 -2.13 -4.27
C GLY A 232 -41.58 -1.94 -5.14
N GLY A 233 -41.38 -1.60 -6.41
CA GLY A 233 -42.44 -1.40 -7.39
C GLY A 233 -42.93 -2.69 -8.05
N PRO A 234 -43.74 -2.61 -9.13
CA PRO A 234 -44.23 -3.80 -9.86
C PRO A 234 -43.14 -4.71 -10.44
N ASN A 235 -41.92 -4.18 -10.63
CA ASN A 235 -40.75 -4.90 -11.12
C ASN A 235 -39.65 -4.99 -10.04
N GLY A 236 -40.05 -4.94 -8.77
CA GLY A 236 -39.13 -4.76 -7.66
C GLY A 236 -38.42 -3.41 -7.73
N TYR A 237 -37.11 -3.42 -7.58
CA TYR A 237 -36.26 -2.22 -7.66
C TYR A 237 -35.57 -2.05 -9.01
N LEU A 238 -35.71 -3.02 -9.93
CA LEU A 238 -34.89 -3.09 -11.15
C LEU A 238 -35.01 -1.85 -12.04
N ASP A 239 -36.24 -1.35 -12.21
CA ASP A 239 -36.56 -0.21 -13.08
C ASP A 239 -36.24 1.16 -12.48
N LEU A 240 -35.65 1.21 -11.29
CA LEU A 240 -34.91 2.37 -10.80
C LEU A 240 -33.52 2.47 -11.42
N PHE A 241 -32.92 1.34 -11.81
CA PHE A 241 -31.51 1.24 -12.15
C PHE A 241 -31.28 0.96 -13.64
N THR A 242 -31.98 -0.02 -14.21
CA THR A 242 -31.82 -0.44 -15.60
C THR A 242 -33.12 -0.36 -16.36
N GLY A 243 -33.07 0.22 -17.55
CA GLY A 243 -34.22 0.31 -18.45
C GLY A 243 -34.24 -0.89 -19.38
N ASP A 244 -35.32 -1.66 -19.34
CA ASP A 244 -35.53 -2.81 -20.22
C ASP A 244 -36.99 -2.87 -20.72
N ALA A 245 -37.21 -3.61 -21.81
CA ALA A 245 -38.54 -3.84 -22.37
C ALA A 245 -39.40 -4.76 -21.49
N ALA A 246 -38.77 -5.61 -20.68
CA ALA A 246 -39.41 -6.47 -19.68
C ALA A 246 -38.43 -6.80 -18.55
N TYR A 247 -38.96 -6.99 -17.34
CA TYR A 247 -38.17 -7.31 -16.15
C TYR A 247 -38.40 -8.76 -15.72
N ALA A 248 -37.34 -9.41 -15.27
CA ALA A 248 -37.37 -10.77 -14.77
C ALA A 248 -36.81 -10.83 -13.35
N ARG A 249 -37.42 -11.68 -12.53
CA ARG A 249 -36.89 -12.08 -11.23
C ARG A 249 -35.47 -12.60 -11.39
N GLN A 250 -34.54 -12.08 -10.61
CA GLN A 250 -33.11 -12.26 -10.83
C GLN A 250 -32.31 -12.18 -9.53
N TRP A 251 -31.05 -12.54 -9.58
CA TRP A 251 -30.08 -12.37 -8.52
C TRP A 251 -28.84 -11.66 -9.07
N LYS A 252 -28.16 -10.87 -8.24
CA LYS A 252 -26.97 -10.11 -8.60
C LYS A 252 -26.07 -9.87 -7.40
N TYR A 253 -24.78 -9.97 -7.59
CA TYR A 253 -23.76 -9.72 -6.58
C TYR A 253 -22.65 -8.84 -7.15
N THR A 254 -22.14 -7.96 -6.32
CA THR A 254 -21.00 -7.09 -6.62
C THR A 254 -19.90 -7.40 -5.63
N ASN A 255 -18.69 -7.63 -6.13
CA ASN A 255 -17.49 -7.77 -5.32
C ASN A 255 -16.80 -6.42 -5.09
N ALA A 256 -16.14 -6.27 -3.94
CA ALA A 256 -15.17 -5.22 -3.67
C ALA A 256 -13.74 -5.81 -3.76
N PRO A 257 -13.01 -5.60 -4.87
CA PRO A 257 -11.74 -6.29 -5.14
C PRO A 257 -10.63 -6.00 -4.13
N ASP A 258 -10.66 -4.83 -3.49
CA ASP A 258 -9.72 -4.48 -2.43
C ASP A 258 -9.88 -5.38 -1.18
N ALA A 259 -11.12 -5.78 -0.86
CA ALA A 259 -11.42 -6.67 0.25
C ALA A 259 -11.02 -8.12 -0.01
N ASP A 260 -11.36 -8.67 -1.18
CA ASP A 260 -10.89 -10.01 -1.58
C ASP A 260 -9.35 -10.05 -1.65
N ALA A 261 -8.71 -9.00 -2.18
CA ALA A 261 -7.25 -8.90 -2.19
C ALA A 261 -6.67 -8.84 -0.77
N ARG A 262 -7.29 -8.08 0.15
CA ARG A 262 -6.89 -8.00 1.57
C ARG A 262 -7.05 -9.35 2.28
N ALA A 263 -8.09 -10.12 1.97
CA ALA A 263 -8.27 -11.47 2.51
C ALA A 263 -7.18 -12.44 2.02
N VAL A 264 -6.79 -12.37 0.74
CA VAL A 264 -5.65 -13.13 0.20
C VAL A 264 -4.35 -12.73 0.89
N GLU A 265 -4.10 -11.43 1.07
CA GLU A 265 -2.93 -10.91 1.79
C GLU A 265 -2.88 -11.41 3.24
N ALA A 266 -4.00 -11.40 3.96
CA ALA A 266 -4.09 -11.95 5.31
C ALA A 266 -3.76 -13.46 5.35
N ALA A 267 -4.23 -14.22 4.36
CA ALA A 267 -3.93 -15.65 4.23
C ALA A 267 -2.46 -15.93 3.90
N TYR A 268 -1.80 -15.06 3.13
CA TYR A 268 -0.35 -15.12 2.91
C TYR A 268 0.41 -15.00 4.23
N TRP A 269 0.11 -13.96 5.02
CA TRP A 269 0.77 -13.75 6.30
C TRP A 269 0.44 -14.85 7.31
N ALA A 270 -0.80 -15.35 7.35
CA ALA A 270 -1.16 -16.50 8.18
C ALA A 270 -0.33 -17.73 7.81
N ASN A 271 -0.19 -18.04 6.52
CA ASN A 271 0.65 -19.16 6.07
C ASN A 271 2.11 -18.97 6.48
N LYS A 272 2.66 -17.76 6.29
CA LYS A 272 4.03 -17.43 6.64
C LYS A 272 4.28 -17.59 8.14
N PHE A 273 3.47 -16.94 8.98
CA PHE A 273 3.62 -16.99 10.44
C PHE A 273 3.39 -18.39 10.99
N ALA A 274 2.37 -19.11 10.51
CA ALA A 274 2.16 -20.51 10.90
C ALA A 274 3.35 -21.39 10.50
N THR A 275 3.97 -21.14 9.35
CA THR A 275 5.18 -21.85 8.91
C THR A 275 6.38 -21.55 9.81
N GLU A 276 6.60 -20.29 10.18
CA GLU A 276 7.66 -19.85 11.10
C GLU A 276 7.51 -20.49 12.49
N GLN A 277 6.26 -20.71 12.93
CA GLN A 277 5.94 -21.44 14.16
C GLN A 277 6.01 -22.97 14.03
N GLY A 278 6.31 -23.50 12.84
CA GLY A 278 6.36 -24.94 12.57
C GLY A 278 5.00 -25.62 12.44
N GLN A 279 3.94 -24.86 12.18
CA GLN A 279 2.54 -25.31 12.06
C GLN A 279 1.86 -24.96 10.72
N PRO A 280 2.52 -25.09 9.54
CA PRO A 280 1.91 -24.68 8.26
C PRO A 280 0.58 -25.38 7.95
N GLN A 281 0.39 -26.60 8.47
CA GLN A 281 -0.84 -27.37 8.27
C GLN A 281 -2.06 -26.81 9.03
N ALA A 282 -1.85 -25.90 9.99
CA ALA A 282 -2.94 -25.31 10.77
C ALA A 282 -3.83 -24.38 9.93
N VAL A 283 -3.30 -23.81 8.83
CA VAL A 283 -4.01 -22.87 7.96
C VAL A 283 -4.07 -23.31 6.49
N ALA A 284 -3.39 -24.40 6.11
CA ALA A 284 -3.21 -24.81 4.72
C ALA A 284 -4.51 -24.95 3.91
N ALA A 285 -5.58 -25.47 4.52
CA ALA A 285 -6.87 -25.60 3.85
C ALA A 285 -7.46 -24.24 3.48
N THR A 286 -7.42 -23.29 4.41
CA THR A 286 -7.89 -21.91 4.24
C THR A 286 -7.03 -21.14 3.24
N VAL A 287 -5.72 -21.34 3.26
CA VAL A 287 -4.80 -20.80 2.24
C VAL A 287 -5.17 -21.29 0.84
N GLY A 288 -5.54 -22.58 0.69
CA GLY A 288 -6.06 -23.11 -0.57
C GLY A 288 -7.38 -22.46 -1.02
N LYS A 289 -8.24 -22.08 -0.08
CA LYS A 289 -9.46 -21.30 -0.36
C LYS A 289 -9.13 -19.86 -0.80
N ALA A 290 -8.15 -19.22 -0.17
CA ALA A 290 -7.66 -17.90 -0.56
C ALA A 290 -7.05 -17.90 -1.97
N SER A 291 -6.29 -18.93 -2.32
CA SER A 291 -5.79 -19.15 -3.69
C SER A 291 -6.94 -19.20 -4.72
N LYS A 292 -8.03 -19.90 -4.40
CA LYS A 292 -9.24 -19.94 -5.23
C LYS A 292 -9.90 -18.56 -5.34
N MET A 293 -10.03 -17.81 -4.25
CA MET A 293 -10.54 -16.43 -4.28
C MET A 293 -9.71 -15.55 -5.21
N GLY A 294 -8.38 -15.63 -5.11
CA GLY A 294 -7.44 -14.94 -6.00
C GLY A 294 -7.60 -15.33 -7.48
N ASP A 295 -8.04 -16.55 -7.79
CA ASP A 295 -8.33 -16.96 -9.17
C ASP A 295 -9.53 -16.21 -9.77
N TYR A 296 -10.63 -16.12 -9.00
CA TYR A 296 -11.84 -15.41 -9.42
C TYR A 296 -11.67 -13.89 -9.39
N LEU A 297 -10.85 -13.37 -8.48
CA LEU A 297 -10.51 -11.95 -8.37
C LEU A 297 -9.89 -11.38 -9.65
N ARG A 298 -9.35 -12.23 -10.54
CA ARG A 298 -8.92 -11.81 -11.88
C ARG A 298 -10.03 -11.14 -12.70
N TYR A 299 -11.32 -11.36 -12.41
CA TYR A 299 -12.40 -10.60 -13.05
C TYR A 299 -12.27 -9.08 -12.84
N ALA A 300 -11.68 -8.65 -11.72
CA ALA A 300 -11.41 -7.24 -11.45
C ALA A 300 -10.39 -6.63 -12.42
N MET A 301 -9.62 -7.44 -13.16
CA MET A 301 -8.56 -6.99 -14.08
C MET A 301 -9.05 -6.57 -15.47
N PHE A 302 -10.36 -6.71 -15.74
CA PHE A 302 -10.96 -6.53 -17.05
C PHE A 302 -11.89 -5.33 -17.11
N ASP A 303 -11.92 -4.67 -18.28
CA ASP A 303 -12.91 -3.66 -18.60
C ASP A 303 -14.35 -4.16 -18.34
N LYS A 304 -15.24 -3.26 -17.90
CA LYS A 304 -16.63 -3.57 -17.54
C LYS A 304 -17.34 -4.44 -18.58
N TYR A 305 -17.22 -4.10 -19.86
CA TYR A 305 -17.83 -4.84 -20.97
C TYR A 305 -16.79 -5.47 -21.88
N PHE A 306 -15.63 -5.83 -21.33
CA PHE A 306 -14.52 -6.47 -22.04
C PHE A 306 -14.12 -5.70 -23.31
N LYS A 307 -14.18 -4.36 -23.30
CA LYS A 307 -13.70 -3.52 -24.40
C LYS A 307 -12.17 -3.49 -24.40
N THR A 308 -11.59 -3.33 -25.58
CA THR A 308 -10.15 -3.13 -25.71
C THR A 308 -9.69 -1.88 -24.94
N MET A 309 -8.47 -1.92 -24.40
CA MET A 309 -7.86 -0.76 -23.75
C MET A 309 -7.73 0.45 -24.68
N GLY A 310 -7.94 1.65 -24.14
CA GLY A 310 -7.92 2.90 -24.91
C GLY A 310 -9.25 3.26 -25.58
N CYS A 311 -10.35 2.63 -25.18
CA CYS A 311 -11.67 2.89 -25.75
C CYS A 311 -12.12 4.35 -25.50
N THR A 312 -12.66 5.00 -26.54
CA THR A 312 -13.11 6.41 -26.52
C THR A 312 -14.41 6.64 -27.29
N SER A 313 -15.09 5.55 -27.63
CA SER A 313 -16.44 5.55 -28.20
C SER A 313 -17.10 4.20 -27.92
N PRO A 314 -18.43 4.11 -27.72
CA PRO A 314 -19.14 2.83 -27.66
C PRO A 314 -18.87 1.91 -28.87
N SER A 315 -18.50 2.48 -30.01
CA SER A 315 -18.14 1.75 -31.24
C SER A 315 -16.71 1.19 -31.23
N CYS A 316 -15.93 1.35 -30.16
CA CYS A 316 -14.59 0.78 -30.08
C CYS A 316 -14.65 -0.77 -30.18
N PRO A 317 -13.56 -1.41 -30.67
CA PRO A 317 -13.52 -2.86 -30.81
C PRO A 317 -13.87 -3.59 -29.51
N ALA A 318 -14.66 -4.64 -29.64
CA ALA A 318 -14.90 -5.60 -28.58
C ALA A 318 -13.62 -6.43 -28.37
N GLY A 319 -13.22 -6.64 -27.12
CA GLY A 319 -12.06 -7.46 -26.78
C GLY A 319 -12.26 -8.92 -27.19
N THR A 320 -11.16 -9.56 -27.57
CA THR A 320 -11.13 -10.97 -27.98
C THR A 320 -10.52 -11.90 -26.93
N GLY A 321 -9.96 -11.33 -25.87
CA GLY A 321 -9.47 -11.99 -24.68
C GLY A 321 -8.83 -10.97 -23.74
N ARG A 322 -7.52 -11.14 -23.46
CA ARG A 322 -6.74 -10.26 -22.56
C ARG A 322 -6.38 -8.88 -23.12
N ASP A 323 -6.77 -8.58 -24.36
CA ASP A 323 -6.71 -7.22 -24.93
C ASP A 323 -7.70 -6.24 -24.24
N SER A 324 -8.61 -6.78 -23.44
CA SER A 324 -9.51 -6.05 -22.54
C SER A 324 -9.06 -6.04 -21.07
N ALA A 325 -7.91 -6.62 -20.75
CA ALA A 325 -7.35 -6.61 -19.40
C ALA A 325 -6.49 -5.36 -19.18
N HIS A 326 -6.83 -4.57 -18.16
CA HIS A 326 -5.95 -3.53 -17.64
C HIS A 326 -4.99 -4.05 -16.56
N TYR A 327 -5.23 -5.24 -15.99
CA TYR A 327 -4.40 -5.88 -14.95
C TYR A 327 -4.29 -5.09 -13.64
N LEU A 328 -5.28 -4.26 -13.34
CA LEU A 328 -5.40 -3.53 -12.07
C LEU A 328 -6.57 -4.10 -11.29
N MET A 329 -6.60 -3.92 -9.97
CA MET A 329 -7.81 -4.10 -9.18
C MET A 329 -8.74 -2.92 -9.48
N SER A 330 -9.75 -3.15 -10.32
CA SER A 330 -10.80 -2.16 -10.57
C SER A 330 -11.74 -2.03 -9.38
N TRP A 331 -12.69 -1.09 -9.43
CA TRP A 331 -13.61 -0.82 -8.32
C TRP A 331 -14.52 -2.00 -7.98
N TYR A 332 -14.87 -2.81 -8.98
CA TYR A 332 -15.72 -3.98 -8.79
C TYR A 332 -15.56 -4.97 -9.94
N TYR A 333 -15.92 -6.22 -9.67
CA TYR A 333 -16.55 -7.07 -10.67
C TYR A 333 -17.93 -7.47 -10.15
N ALA A 334 -18.85 -7.80 -11.06
CA ALA A 334 -20.20 -8.19 -10.68
C ALA A 334 -20.71 -9.32 -11.57
N TRP A 335 -21.63 -10.11 -11.03
CA TRP A 335 -22.27 -11.21 -11.73
C TRP A 335 -23.72 -11.34 -11.30
N GLY A 336 -24.55 -11.87 -12.19
CA GLY A 336 -25.97 -12.05 -11.93
C GLY A 336 -26.62 -13.00 -12.91
N GLY A 337 -27.89 -13.31 -12.66
CA GLY A 337 -28.67 -14.20 -13.51
C GLY A 337 -30.15 -14.23 -13.15
N SER A 338 -30.96 -14.80 -14.04
CA SER A 338 -32.38 -14.98 -13.76
C SER A 338 -32.60 -15.99 -12.63
N LEU A 339 -33.63 -15.81 -11.80
CA LEU A 339 -34.09 -16.85 -10.87
C LEU A 339 -34.82 -18.00 -11.60
N SER A 340 -35.38 -17.72 -12.78
CA SER A 340 -36.05 -18.74 -13.59
C SER A 340 -35.05 -19.71 -14.22
N THR A 341 -35.36 -21.01 -14.12
CA THR A 341 -34.60 -22.09 -14.78
C THR A 341 -35.23 -22.52 -16.11
N SER A 342 -36.39 -21.99 -16.50
CA SER A 342 -37.08 -22.36 -17.75
C SER A 342 -36.55 -21.61 -18.98
N SER A 343 -35.98 -20.43 -18.79
CA SER A 343 -35.31 -19.64 -19.83
C SER A 343 -34.17 -18.85 -19.20
N PRO A 344 -33.14 -19.56 -18.68
CA PRO A 344 -32.14 -18.95 -17.83
C PRO A 344 -31.18 -18.09 -18.64
N TRP A 345 -30.75 -16.99 -18.04
CA TRP A 345 -29.63 -16.17 -18.50
C TRP A 345 -28.76 -15.79 -17.31
N ALA A 346 -27.48 -15.49 -17.58
CA ALA A 346 -26.53 -15.00 -16.60
C ALA A 346 -25.53 -14.05 -17.27
N TRP A 347 -24.95 -13.14 -16.49
CA TRP A 347 -24.00 -12.15 -16.95
C TRP A 347 -22.84 -11.96 -15.97
N ARG A 348 -21.72 -11.43 -16.47
CA ARG A 348 -20.56 -11.00 -15.70
C ARG A 348 -19.97 -9.73 -16.31
N ILE A 349 -19.49 -8.84 -15.45
CA ILE A 349 -18.77 -7.62 -15.81
C ILE A 349 -17.54 -7.47 -14.91
N GLY A 350 -16.45 -6.92 -15.45
CA GLY A 350 -15.39 -6.33 -14.63
C GLY A 350 -15.75 -4.88 -14.26
N SER A 351 -14.76 -4.00 -14.22
CA SER A 351 -14.98 -2.55 -14.13
C SER A 351 -13.91 -1.79 -14.89
N SER A 352 -14.33 -0.75 -15.61
CA SER A 352 -13.41 0.09 -16.40
C SER A 352 -12.65 1.11 -15.54
N HIS A 353 -12.98 1.23 -14.25
CA HIS A 353 -12.47 2.27 -13.34
C HIS A 353 -11.54 1.65 -12.30
N ALA A 354 -10.31 2.14 -12.22
CA ALA A 354 -9.32 1.68 -11.24
C ALA A 354 -8.89 2.83 -10.34
N HIS A 355 -8.90 2.58 -9.03
CA HIS A 355 -8.46 3.51 -7.99
C HIS A 355 -7.18 2.99 -7.35
N PHE A 356 -6.19 3.84 -7.07
CA PHE A 356 -4.90 3.38 -6.54
C PHE A 356 -5.07 2.67 -5.18
N GLY A 357 -5.96 3.18 -4.30
CA GLY A 357 -6.23 2.59 -2.99
C GLY A 357 -6.78 1.15 -3.01
N TYR A 358 -7.25 0.67 -4.17
CA TYR A 358 -7.70 -0.72 -4.36
C TYR A 358 -6.57 -1.68 -4.72
N GLN A 359 -5.42 -1.16 -5.17
CA GLN A 359 -4.31 -2.00 -5.60
C GLN A 359 -3.71 -2.71 -4.39
N ASN A 360 -3.27 -3.96 -4.59
CA ASN A 360 -2.62 -4.78 -3.58
C ASN A 360 -1.42 -5.53 -4.18
N PRO A 361 -0.25 -4.87 -4.26
CA PRO A 361 0.95 -5.50 -4.79
C PRO A 361 1.45 -6.68 -3.95
N MET A 362 1.17 -6.69 -2.64
CA MET A 362 1.53 -7.81 -1.76
C MET A 362 0.73 -9.07 -2.10
N ALA A 363 -0.60 -8.96 -2.22
CA ALA A 363 -1.46 -10.06 -2.67
C ALA A 363 -1.12 -10.52 -4.10
N ALA A 364 -0.87 -9.57 -5.01
CA ALA A 364 -0.49 -9.90 -6.39
C ALA A 364 0.84 -10.67 -6.45
N TRP A 365 1.83 -10.28 -5.64
CA TRP A 365 3.08 -11.02 -5.52
C TRP A 365 2.85 -12.43 -4.95
N ALA A 366 2.05 -12.56 -3.89
CA ALA A 366 1.76 -13.85 -3.26
C ALA A 366 1.07 -14.81 -4.25
N LEU A 367 0.05 -14.37 -4.97
CA LEU A 367 -0.66 -15.18 -5.96
C LEU A 367 0.18 -15.53 -7.19
N ALA A 368 1.22 -14.75 -7.50
CA ALA A 368 2.12 -15.00 -8.61
C ALA A 368 3.34 -15.86 -8.23
N ASN A 369 3.79 -15.80 -6.97
CA ASN A 369 5.12 -16.30 -6.59
C ASN A 369 5.14 -17.23 -5.37
N ASP A 370 4.11 -17.24 -4.52
CA ASP A 370 4.04 -18.14 -3.36
C ASP A 370 3.37 -19.47 -3.75
N PRO A 371 4.07 -20.62 -3.65
CA PRO A 371 3.52 -21.91 -4.08
C PRO A 371 2.28 -22.37 -3.31
N ALA A 372 2.03 -21.87 -2.10
CA ALA A 372 0.84 -22.21 -1.32
C ALA A 372 -0.39 -21.40 -1.78
N LEU A 373 -0.18 -20.24 -2.41
CA LEU A 373 -1.23 -19.34 -2.89
C LEU A 373 -1.40 -19.30 -4.41
N GLU A 374 -0.44 -19.82 -5.19
CA GLU A 374 -0.54 -19.89 -6.65
C GLU A 374 -1.88 -20.52 -7.10
N PRO A 375 -2.75 -19.78 -7.80
CA PRO A 375 -4.03 -20.31 -8.23
C PRO A 375 -3.92 -21.47 -9.20
N SER A 376 -4.85 -22.42 -9.10
CA SER A 376 -4.83 -23.66 -9.89
C SER A 376 -5.13 -23.47 -11.37
N SER A 377 -5.71 -22.33 -11.80
CA SER A 377 -5.98 -22.10 -13.21
C SER A 377 -4.70 -21.89 -14.03
N PRO A 378 -4.56 -22.49 -15.22
CA PRO A 378 -3.30 -22.52 -15.97
C PRO A 378 -2.68 -21.15 -16.31
N THR A 379 -3.48 -20.10 -16.41
CA THR A 379 -3.00 -18.75 -16.76
C THR A 379 -2.94 -17.78 -15.59
N ALA A 380 -3.39 -18.18 -14.40
CA ALA A 380 -3.60 -17.26 -13.29
C ALA A 380 -2.29 -16.67 -12.73
N ALA A 381 -1.25 -17.49 -12.53
CA ALA A 381 0.05 -17.00 -12.05
C ALA A 381 0.65 -15.93 -12.97
N ALA A 382 0.52 -16.11 -14.30
CA ALA A 382 0.99 -15.14 -15.28
C ALA A 382 0.17 -13.84 -15.25
N ASP A 383 -1.16 -13.94 -15.10
CA ASP A 383 -2.02 -12.76 -14.96
C ASP A 383 -1.70 -11.97 -13.68
N TRP A 384 -1.42 -12.66 -12.58
CA TRP A 384 -1.06 -12.04 -11.31
C TRP A 384 0.33 -11.40 -11.35
N GLN A 385 1.29 -12.01 -12.06
CA GLN A 385 2.60 -11.40 -12.27
C GLN A 385 2.49 -10.11 -13.11
N GLU A 386 1.71 -10.14 -14.21
CA GLU A 386 1.44 -8.94 -15.00
C GLU A 386 0.69 -7.89 -14.16
N SER A 387 -0.21 -8.32 -13.28
CA SER A 387 -0.91 -7.41 -12.36
C SER A 387 0.02 -6.76 -11.35
N LEU A 388 0.93 -7.52 -10.72
CA LEU A 388 1.95 -6.98 -9.82
C LEU A 388 2.75 -5.87 -10.52
N ASP A 389 3.28 -6.16 -11.71
CA ASP A 389 4.08 -5.21 -12.45
C ASP A 389 3.25 -3.97 -12.84
N ARG A 390 2.03 -4.17 -13.32
CA ARG A 390 1.13 -3.07 -13.71
C ARG A 390 0.72 -2.20 -12.52
N GLN A 391 0.47 -2.79 -11.36
CA GLN A 391 0.10 -2.05 -10.16
C GLN A 391 1.24 -1.13 -9.70
N ILE A 392 2.48 -1.62 -9.66
CA ILE A 392 3.65 -0.80 -9.30
C ILE A 392 3.88 0.35 -10.29
N GLU A 393 3.70 0.09 -11.59
CA GLU A 393 3.72 1.14 -12.61
C GLU A 393 2.61 2.17 -12.40
N PHE A 394 1.40 1.74 -12.02
CA PHE A 394 0.27 2.61 -11.75
C PHE A 394 0.50 3.54 -10.55
N TYR A 395 1.03 3.00 -9.44
CA TYR A 395 1.48 3.81 -8.30
C TYR A 395 2.53 4.84 -8.73
N THR A 396 3.52 4.42 -9.52
CA THR A 396 4.61 5.30 -9.99
C THR A 396 4.06 6.43 -10.86
N TRP A 397 3.14 6.10 -11.78
CA TRP A 397 2.49 7.06 -12.64
C TRP A 397 1.67 8.10 -11.87
N LEU A 398 1.00 7.69 -10.79
CA LEU A 398 0.12 8.55 -10.00
C LEU A 398 0.83 9.34 -8.90
N GLN A 399 2.12 9.07 -8.65
CA GLN A 399 2.85 9.72 -7.58
C GLN A 399 3.12 11.20 -7.89
N SER A 400 2.56 12.08 -7.06
CA SER A 400 2.78 13.52 -7.16
C SER A 400 4.23 13.92 -6.85
N PRO A 401 4.69 15.11 -7.25
CA PRO A 401 5.97 15.68 -6.83
C PRO A 401 6.14 15.77 -5.30
N GLN A 402 5.06 16.00 -4.57
CA GLN A 402 5.05 16.06 -3.11
C GLN A 402 5.26 14.68 -2.49
N GLY A 403 4.61 13.64 -3.01
CA GLY A 403 4.77 12.25 -2.54
C GLY A 403 3.48 11.45 -2.52
N GLY A 404 2.33 12.10 -2.26
CA GLY A 404 1.02 11.45 -2.27
C GLY A 404 0.62 10.88 -3.64
N ILE A 405 -0.24 9.86 -3.64
CA ILE A 405 -0.69 9.13 -4.84
C ILE A 405 -2.05 9.62 -5.33
N ALA A 406 -2.15 10.05 -6.58
CA ALA A 406 -3.41 10.54 -7.18
C ALA A 406 -4.42 9.40 -7.45
N GLY A 407 -5.68 9.76 -7.75
CA GLY A 407 -6.82 8.83 -7.72
C GLY A 407 -6.68 7.59 -8.60
N GLY A 408 -6.64 7.75 -9.91
CA GLY A 408 -6.49 6.60 -10.80
C GLY A 408 -6.79 6.86 -12.26
N ALA A 409 -7.43 5.88 -12.92
CA ALA A 409 -7.73 5.96 -14.35
C ALA A 409 -9.00 5.20 -14.72
N THR A 410 -9.54 5.52 -15.90
CA THR A 410 -10.67 4.80 -16.50
C THR A 410 -10.45 4.45 -17.97
N ASN A 411 -10.92 3.27 -18.38
CA ASN A 411 -11.08 2.90 -19.79
C ASN A 411 -12.43 3.36 -20.39
N SER A 412 -13.38 3.78 -19.54
CA SER A 412 -14.72 4.21 -19.94
C SER A 412 -15.00 5.62 -19.41
N TRP A 413 -14.62 6.64 -20.18
CA TRP A 413 -14.86 8.03 -19.80
C TRP A 413 -16.38 8.30 -19.66
N ASP A 414 -16.77 9.02 -18.61
CA ASP A 414 -18.17 9.20 -18.16
C ASP A 414 -18.95 7.87 -17.98
N GLY A 415 -18.24 6.74 -17.89
CA GLY A 415 -18.81 5.39 -17.86
C GLY A 415 -19.66 5.04 -19.09
N ALA A 416 -19.47 5.74 -20.20
CA ALA A 416 -20.17 5.56 -21.46
C ALA A 416 -19.21 5.41 -22.65
N TYR A 417 -17.95 5.06 -22.37
CA TYR A 417 -16.85 5.07 -23.35
C TYR A 417 -16.77 6.41 -24.10
N GLY A 418 -16.96 7.52 -23.40
CA GLY A 418 -16.96 8.86 -23.99
C GLY A 418 -15.60 9.27 -24.55
N ALA A 419 -15.61 10.30 -25.39
CA ALA A 419 -14.38 10.95 -25.82
C ALA A 419 -13.77 11.72 -24.65
N ARG A 420 -12.48 11.49 -24.39
CA ARG A 420 -11.74 12.20 -23.35
C ARG A 420 -11.48 13.65 -23.74
N PRO A 421 -11.36 14.57 -22.77
CA PRO A 421 -10.82 15.90 -23.01
C PRO A 421 -9.44 15.84 -23.72
N ALA A 422 -9.18 16.82 -24.60
CA ALA A 422 -7.90 16.92 -25.27
C ALA A 422 -6.78 17.15 -24.24
N GLY A 423 -5.71 16.35 -24.32
CA GLY A 423 -4.57 16.46 -23.42
C GLY A 423 -4.70 15.69 -22.10
N THR A 424 -5.77 14.91 -21.89
CA THR A 424 -5.86 13.98 -20.76
C THR A 424 -4.70 12.99 -20.78
N ALA A 425 -3.94 12.94 -19.68
CA ALA A 425 -2.86 11.98 -19.47
C ALA A 425 -3.39 10.54 -19.47
N THR A 426 -2.60 9.60 -20.00
CA THR A 426 -3.03 8.20 -20.10
C THR A 426 -2.05 7.21 -19.48
N PHE A 427 -2.59 6.08 -19.03
CA PHE A 427 -1.85 4.91 -18.54
C PHE A 427 -2.32 3.68 -19.31
N TYR A 428 -1.46 3.12 -20.17
CA TYR A 428 -1.82 2.01 -21.07
C TYR A 428 -3.14 2.23 -21.84
N GLY A 429 -3.43 3.49 -22.20
CA GLY A 429 -4.65 3.88 -22.91
C GLY A 429 -5.83 4.27 -22.02
N MET A 430 -5.83 3.95 -20.73
CA MET A 430 -6.82 4.45 -19.76
C MET A 430 -6.57 5.94 -19.49
N GLY A 431 -7.62 6.76 -19.35
CA GLY A 431 -7.50 8.20 -19.06
C GLY A 431 -7.45 8.49 -17.57
N TYR A 432 -6.59 9.42 -17.16
CA TYR A 432 -6.47 9.86 -15.77
C TYR A 432 -7.80 10.37 -15.19
N GLN A 433 -8.09 9.96 -13.96
CA GLN A 433 -9.22 10.39 -13.15
C GLN A 433 -8.71 10.84 -11.78
N VAL A 434 -9.07 12.07 -11.40
CA VAL A 434 -8.75 12.58 -10.07
C VAL A 434 -9.52 11.85 -8.98
N ALA A 435 -10.77 11.49 -9.27
CA ALA A 435 -11.68 10.78 -8.39
C ALA A 435 -12.38 9.65 -9.16
N PRO A 436 -11.72 8.49 -9.35
CA PRO A 436 -12.35 7.34 -9.96
C PRO A 436 -13.66 6.96 -9.25
N VAL A 437 -14.70 6.67 -10.02
CA VAL A 437 -16.02 6.15 -9.58
C VAL A 437 -16.92 7.12 -8.83
N TYR A 438 -16.48 7.76 -7.75
CA TYR A 438 -17.36 8.61 -6.92
C TYR A 438 -16.87 10.05 -6.84
N HIS A 439 -17.82 10.99 -6.93
CA HIS A 439 -17.61 12.43 -6.96
C HIS A 439 -18.33 13.16 -5.81
N ASP A 440 -19.21 12.50 -5.05
CA ASP A 440 -19.87 13.04 -3.85
C ASP A 440 -19.70 12.11 -2.62
N PRO A 441 -18.62 12.29 -1.82
CA PRO A 441 -17.46 13.13 -2.11
C PRO A 441 -16.52 12.51 -3.17
N PRO A 442 -15.57 13.29 -3.72
CA PRO A 442 -14.53 12.75 -4.59
C PRO A 442 -13.77 11.59 -3.92
N SER A 443 -13.73 10.42 -4.56
CA SER A 443 -13.20 9.18 -3.96
C SER A 443 -11.75 9.28 -3.46
N ASN A 444 -10.92 10.12 -4.10
CA ASN A 444 -9.53 10.33 -3.69
C ASN A 444 -9.30 11.56 -2.79
N GLN A 445 -10.38 12.15 -2.27
CA GLN A 445 -10.29 13.18 -1.24
C GLN A 445 -9.87 12.57 0.11
N TRP A 446 -10.18 11.31 0.37
CA TRP A 446 -9.97 10.71 1.68
C TRP A 446 -8.54 10.19 1.88
N MET A 447 -7.90 10.57 2.99
CA MET A 447 -6.52 10.14 3.33
C MET A 447 -6.40 8.63 3.55
N GLY A 448 -7.48 7.95 3.95
CA GLY A 448 -7.46 6.50 4.18
C GLY A 448 -6.99 5.68 2.97
N MET A 449 -7.28 6.15 1.75
CA MET A 449 -6.78 5.52 0.53
C MET A 449 -5.25 5.52 0.45
N GLN A 450 -4.59 6.56 0.97
CA GLN A 450 -3.12 6.61 1.04
C GLN A 450 -2.60 5.57 2.03
N GLY A 451 -3.17 5.52 3.23
CA GLY A 451 -2.76 4.57 4.27
C GLY A 451 -2.90 3.13 3.81
N TRP A 452 -4.09 2.73 3.35
CA TRP A 452 -4.35 1.35 2.93
C TRP A 452 -3.53 0.93 1.69
N GLY A 453 -3.47 1.79 0.67
CA GLY A 453 -2.73 1.48 -0.55
C GLY A 453 -1.23 1.37 -0.30
N MET A 454 -0.65 2.31 0.44
CA MET A 454 0.80 2.35 0.68
C MET A 454 1.25 1.34 1.74
N GLU A 455 0.39 0.93 2.66
CA GLU A 455 0.69 -0.18 3.59
C GLU A 455 1.06 -1.45 2.82
N ARG A 456 0.27 -1.80 1.79
CA ARG A 456 0.52 -2.98 0.94
C ARG A 456 1.82 -2.85 0.13
N VAL A 457 2.17 -1.63 -0.30
CA VAL A 457 3.46 -1.36 -0.97
C VAL A 457 4.63 -1.50 0.02
N ALA A 458 4.46 -1.04 1.26
CA ALA A 458 5.46 -1.19 2.32
C ALA A 458 5.68 -2.66 2.71
N GLN A 459 4.59 -3.43 2.80
CA GLN A 459 4.67 -4.88 3.03
C GLN A 459 5.41 -5.60 1.89
N LEU A 460 5.11 -5.29 0.62
CA LEU A 460 5.85 -5.82 -0.51
C LEU A 460 7.35 -5.48 -0.44
N TYR A 461 7.68 -4.22 -0.15
CA TYR A 461 9.08 -3.80 -0.01
C TYR A 461 9.79 -4.56 1.11
N HIS A 462 9.14 -4.69 2.27
CA HIS A 462 9.68 -5.43 3.40
C HIS A 462 9.90 -6.90 3.08
N GLU A 463 8.92 -7.55 2.44
CA GLU A 463 8.96 -8.98 2.16
C GLU A 463 9.99 -9.34 1.07
N THR A 464 10.09 -8.51 0.03
CA THR A 464 10.81 -8.89 -1.19
C THR A 464 12.05 -8.05 -1.47
N GLY A 465 12.18 -6.89 -0.82
CA GLY A 465 13.18 -5.88 -1.17
C GLY A 465 12.94 -5.22 -2.54
N ASP A 466 11.71 -5.26 -3.09
CA ASP A 466 11.40 -4.69 -4.40
C ASP A 466 11.82 -3.21 -4.47
N ALA A 467 12.80 -2.92 -5.35
CA ALA A 467 13.41 -1.60 -5.46
C ALA A 467 12.44 -0.54 -6.00
N ARG A 468 11.41 -0.94 -6.75
CA ARG A 468 10.38 -0.03 -7.27
C ARG A 468 9.42 0.37 -6.15
N ALA A 469 9.00 -0.59 -5.32
CA ALA A 469 8.23 -0.32 -4.11
C ALA A 469 9.00 0.60 -3.16
N LYS A 470 10.30 0.35 -2.95
CA LYS A 470 11.18 1.24 -2.19
C LYS A 470 11.19 2.67 -2.74
N ALA A 471 11.33 2.84 -4.06
CA ALA A 471 11.39 4.18 -4.67
C ALA A 471 10.10 4.98 -4.47
N LEU A 472 8.94 4.32 -4.49
CA LEU A 472 7.66 4.94 -4.14
C LEU A 472 7.65 5.41 -2.69
N LEU A 473 8.02 4.52 -1.76
CA LEU A 473 8.01 4.79 -0.32
C LEU A 473 9.02 5.86 0.08
N ASP A 474 10.22 5.88 -0.51
CA ASP A 474 11.27 6.87 -0.25
C ASP A 474 10.79 8.32 -0.54
N LYS A 475 9.75 8.49 -1.35
CA LYS A 475 9.13 9.78 -1.63
C LYS A 475 7.84 10.00 -0.85
N TRP A 476 7.03 8.97 -0.67
CA TRP A 476 5.76 9.07 0.04
C TRP A 476 5.93 9.21 1.56
N VAL A 477 6.89 8.50 2.16
CA VAL A 477 7.12 8.48 3.61
C VAL A 477 7.50 9.86 4.16
N PRO A 478 8.48 10.59 3.59
CA PRO A 478 8.77 11.95 4.06
C PRO A 478 7.57 12.88 3.97
N TRP A 479 6.77 12.79 2.89
CA TRP A 479 5.57 13.60 2.73
C TRP A 479 4.53 13.33 3.81
N VAL A 480 4.27 12.06 4.15
CA VAL A 480 3.26 11.76 5.17
C VAL A 480 3.76 12.12 6.56
N VAL A 481 5.03 11.86 6.87
CA VAL A 481 5.66 12.23 8.16
C VAL A 481 5.58 13.73 8.39
N ASP A 482 5.92 14.54 7.38
CA ASP A 482 5.80 16.01 7.43
C ASP A 482 4.37 16.52 7.72
N ASN A 483 3.36 15.68 7.51
CA ASN A 483 1.96 16.00 7.72
C ASN A 483 1.34 15.28 8.93
N ILE A 484 2.11 14.52 9.69
CA ILE A 484 1.68 13.95 10.98
C ILE A 484 2.14 14.90 12.08
N THR A 485 1.29 15.14 13.06
CA THR A 485 1.68 15.88 14.27
C THR A 485 1.27 15.10 15.48
N VAL A 486 2.23 14.76 16.33
CA VAL A 486 2.01 14.16 17.65
C VAL A 486 2.57 15.08 18.73
N THR A 487 1.79 15.30 19.77
CA THR A 487 2.17 16.08 20.96
C THR A 487 1.73 15.31 22.20
N ALA A 488 2.23 15.73 23.37
CA ALA A 488 1.87 15.10 24.65
C ALA A 488 0.36 15.13 24.97
N THR A 489 -0.42 16.00 24.33
CA THR A 489 -1.85 16.20 24.65
C THR A 489 -2.79 16.11 23.44
N SER A 490 -2.26 15.89 22.24
CA SER A 490 -3.05 15.82 21.00
C SER A 490 -2.22 15.19 19.89
N TRP A 491 -2.90 14.60 18.93
CA TRP A 491 -2.29 14.20 17.66
C TRP A 491 -3.26 14.52 16.52
N GLN A 492 -2.74 14.59 15.30
CA GLN A 492 -3.55 14.74 14.10
C GLN A 492 -2.81 14.17 12.89
N ILE A 493 -3.60 13.65 11.96
CA ILE A 493 -3.16 13.19 10.64
C ILE A 493 -3.98 13.91 9.57
N PRO A 494 -3.54 13.92 8.29
CA PRO A 494 -4.37 14.41 7.21
C PRO A 494 -5.69 13.63 7.16
N SER A 495 -6.80 14.34 6.94
CA SER A 495 -8.12 13.73 6.78
C SER A 495 -8.58 13.83 5.33
N GLU A 496 -8.61 15.06 4.80
CA GLU A 496 -8.98 15.33 3.41
C GLU A 496 -7.82 15.89 2.61
N LEU A 497 -7.77 15.51 1.33
CA LEU A 497 -6.78 15.90 0.34
C LEU A 497 -7.44 16.71 -0.78
N THR A 498 -6.70 17.67 -1.33
CA THR A 498 -7.08 18.38 -2.55
C THR A 498 -6.04 18.15 -3.62
N TRP A 499 -6.52 17.81 -4.82
CA TRP A 499 -5.72 17.48 -5.99
C TRP A 499 -5.86 18.53 -7.07
N SER A 500 -4.78 18.81 -7.80
CA SER A 500 -4.81 19.65 -8.99
C SER A 500 -3.84 19.16 -10.07
N GLY A 501 -4.18 19.47 -11.32
CA GLY A 501 -3.39 19.07 -12.47
C GLY A 501 -3.52 17.59 -12.83
N GLN A 502 -2.50 17.04 -13.48
CA GLN A 502 -2.49 15.64 -13.95
C GLN A 502 -1.06 15.11 -14.03
N PRO A 503 -0.85 13.78 -13.96
CA PRO A 503 0.45 13.18 -14.23
C PRO A 503 0.87 13.38 -15.70
N ASP A 504 2.14 13.11 -16.00
CA ASP A 504 2.58 12.95 -17.39
C ASP A 504 1.93 11.68 -17.99
N THR A 505 1.74 11.61 -19.31
CA THR A 505 1.31 10.35 -19.95
C THR A 505 2.35 9.26 -19.70
N TRP A 506 1.91 8.09 -19.22
CA TRP A 506 2.79 7.00 -18.85
C TRP A 506 3.64 6.52 -20.03
N ASN A 507 4.92 6.35 -19.77
CA ASN A 507 5.86 5.68 -20.65
C ASN A 507 6.80 4.86 -19.77
N PRO A 508 6.74 3.51 -19.80
CA PRO A 508 7.55 2.68 -18.92
C PRO A 508 9.06 2.85 -19.17
N ALA A 509 9.48 3.27 -20.38
CA ALA A 509 10.88 3.54 -20.68
C ALA A 509 11.36 4.92 -20.19
N ASN A 510 10.45 5.83 -19.88
CA ASN A 510 10.74 7.17 -19.38
C ASN A 510 9.56 7.69 -18.53
N PRO A 511 9.40 7.18 -17.30
CA PRO A 511 8.34 7.61 -16.41
C PRO A 511 8.51 9.11 -16.16
N GLY A 512 7.49 9.89 -16.50
CA GLY A 512 7.54 11.35 -16.42
C GLY A 512 7.80 11.87 -15.00
N SER A 513 8.09 13.16 -14.89
CA SER A 513 8.36 13.80 -13.60
C SER A 513 7.10 14.11 -12.78
N ASN A 514 5.93 14.06 -13.44
CA ASN A 514 4.64 14.50 -12.89
C ASN A 514 4.65 15.93 -12.34
N SER A 515 5.50 16.81 -12.90
CA SER A 515 5.61 18.21 -12.46
C SER A 515 4.30 19.02 -12.60
N GLY A 516 3.35 18.53 -13.40
CA GLY A 516 2.01 19.10 -13.56
C GLY A 516 0.95 18.58 -12.58
N LEU A 517 1.28 17.63 -11.69
CA LEU A 517 0.39 17.06 -10.68
C LEU A 517 0.71 17.67 -9.30
N SER A 518 -0.31 17.89 -8.46
CA SER A 518 -0.08 18.37 -7.10
C SER A 518 -1.16 17.89 -6.13
N VAL A 519 -0.72 17.61 -4.90
CA VAL A 519 -1.57 17.34 -3.73
C VAL A 519 -1.32 18.37 -2.63
N SER A 520 -2.35 18.68 -1.87
CA SER A 520 -2.30 19.46 -0.63
C SER A 520 -3.25 18.87 0.41
N VAL A 521 -2.91 18.98 1.70
CA VAL A 521 -3.80 18.60 2.79
C VAL A 521 -4.84 19.70 3.00
N ARG A 522 -6.12 19.32 2.91
CA ARG A 522 -7.27 20.21 3.08
C ARG A 522 -7.69 20.34 4.55
N SER A 523 -7.63 19.25 5.28
CA SER A 523 -8.03 19.18 6.69
C SER A 523 -7.27 18.08 7.43
N TYR A 524 -7.28 18.18 8.75
CA TYR A 524 -6.66 17.22 9.66
C TYR A 524 -7.72 16.65 10.61
N GLY A 525 -7.48 15.44 11.11
CA GLY A 525 -8.38 14.76 12.04
C GLY A 525 -7.67 13.70 12.88
N GLN A 526 -8.47 13.00 13.70
CA GLN A 526 -8.03 11.92 14.59
C GLN A 526 -8.69 10.59 14.22
N ASP A 527 -8.78 10.28 12.93
CA ASP A 527 -9.26 8.97 12.47
C ASP A 527 -8.26 7.89 12.93
N VAL A 528 -8.65 7.12 13.96
CA VAL A 528 -7.80 6.10 14.59
C VAL A 528 -7.49 4.95 13.64
N GLY A 529 -8.41 4.60 12.74
CA GLY A 529 -8.22 3.51 11.80
C GLY A 529 -7.21 3.89 10.70
N VAL A 530 -7.35 5.09 10.14
CA VAL A 530 -6.36 5.61 9.18
C VAL A 530 -5.01 5.80 9.86
N ALA A 531 -4.98 6.30 11.09
CA ALA A 531 -3.74 6.45 11.84
C ALA A 531 -3.05 5.10 12.11
N GLY A 532 -3.79 4.04 12.41
CA GLY A 532 -3.28 2.68 12.52
C GLY A 532 -2.64 2.19 11.23
N ALA A 533 -3.30 2.36 10.09
CA ALA A 533 -2.75 2.00 8.77
C ALA A 533 -1.50 2.82 8.39
N LEU A 534 -1.48 4.12 8.73
CA LEU A 534 -0.30 4.97 8.54
C LEU A 534 0.88 4.52 9.39
N ALA A 535 0.66 4.26 10.69
CA ALA A 535 1.68 3.71 11.56
C ALA A 535 2.22 2.39 10.99
N ARG A 536 1.34 1.49 10.57
CA ARG A 536 1.70 0.20 9.97
C ARG A 536 2.53 0.35 8.70
N THR A 537 2.16 1.26 7.81
CA THR A 537 2.95 1.60 6.61
C THR A 537 4.36 2.04 6.97
N LEU A 538 4.48 2.98 7.92
CA LEU A 538 5.75 3.51 8.38
C LEU A 538 6.62 2.43 9.04
N MET A 539 6.02 1.53 9.83
CA MET A 539 6.74 0.42 10.47
C MET A 539 7.32 -0.57 9.45
N TYR A 540 6.55 -1.02 8.48
CA TYR A 540 7.05 -1.93 7.44
C TYR A 540 8.16 -1.28 6.61
N TYR A 541 8.01 0.01 6.26
CA TYR A 541 9.06 0.77 5.59
C TYR A 541 10.33 0.87 6.44
N ALA A 542 10.20 1.25 7.71
CA ALA A 542 11.31 1.42 8.64
C ALA A 542 12.05 0.10 8.90
N ALA A 543 11.32 -1.01 9.09
CA ALA A 543 11.90 -2.34 9.27
C ALA A 543 12.72 -2.79 8.06
N ALA A 544 12.31 -2.41 6.85
CA ALA A 544 13.01 -2.75 5.60
C ALA A 544 14.19 -1.80 5.28
N SER A 545 14.07 -0.52 5.62
CA SER A 545 15.03 0.53 5.23
C SER A 545 16.02 0.93 6.33
N GLY A 546 15.68 0.69 7.60
CA GLY A 546 16.37 1.25 8.76
C GLY A 546 16.01 2.72 9.04
N ASP A 547 14.94 3.25 8.46
CA ASP A 547 14.51 4.64 8.69
C ASP A 547 13.97 4.85 10.11
N VAL A 548 14.70 5.65 10.88
CA VAL A 548 14.43 5.90 12.30
C VAL A 548 13.24 6.85 12.47
N GLU A 549 13.12 7.86 11.63
CA GLU A 549 12.07 8.88 11.75
C GLU A 549 10.68 8.29 11.48
N ALA A 550 10.59 7.41 10.47
CA ALA A 550 9.39 6.63 10.20
C ALA A 550 9.03 5.71 11.37
N LYS A 551 10.01 5.01 11.95
CA LYS A 551 9.80 4.17 13.14
C LYS A 551 9.28 4.99 14.32
N ASP A 552 9.94 6.09 14.64
CA ASP A 552 9.60 6.94 15.79
C ASP A 552 8.22 7.58 15.61
N THR A 553 7.91 8.08 14.41
CA THR A 553 6.57 8.63 14.09
C THR A 553 5.47 7.58 14.25
N ALA A 554 5.71 6.34 13.81
CA ALA A 554 4.77 5.25 14.01
C ALA A 554 4.55 4.94 15.49
N ARG A 555 5.64 4.84 16.27
CA ARG A 555 5.58 4.62 17.72
C ARG A 555 4.76 5.71 18.41
N GLU A 556 5.12 6.98 18.16
CA GLU A 556 4.46 8.14 18.76
C GLU A 556 2.96 8.18 18.45
N LEU A 557 2.58 7.82 17.21
CA LEU A 557 1.18 7.77 16.81
C LEU A 557 0.43 6.65 17.55
N LEU A 558 0.99 5.45 17.64
CA LEU A 558 0.39 4.33 18.39
C LEU A 558 0.26 4.64 19.89
N ASP A 559 1.26 5.28 20.49
CA ASP A 559 1.22 5.72 21.89
C ASP A 559 0.17 6.80 22.10
N ALA A 560 0.05 7.75 21.18
CA ALA A 560 -0.94 8.81 21.26
C ALA A 560 -2.37 8.26 21.13
N ILE A 561 -2.62 7.33 20.18
CA ILE A 561 -3.90 6.63 20.07
C ILE A 561 -4.19 5.88 21.37
N TRP A 562 -3.25 5.07 21.86
CA TRP A 562 -3.46 4.25 23.04
C TRP A 562 -3.77 5.11 24.28
N THR A 563 -3.00 6.17 24.51
CA THR A 563 -3.14 6.99 25.72
C THR A 563 -4.31 7.97 25.67
N GLN A 564 -4.69 8.46 24.48
CA GLN A 564 -5.68 9.54 24.34
C GLN A 564 -7.04 9.05 23.82
N ASN A 565 -7.11 7.87 23.19
CA ASN A 565 -8.31 7.39 22.51
C ASN A 565 -8.83 6.04 23.00
N SER A 566 -8.10 5.30 23.84
CA SER A 566 -8.63 4.08 24.45
C SER A 566 -9.81 4.37 25.38
N ASP A 567 -10.83 3.53 25.29
CA ASP A 567 -11.95 3.51 26.21
C ASP A 567 -12.34 2.06 26.60
N ALA A 568 -13.56 1.90 27.11
CA ALA A 568 -14.02 0.63 27.66
C ALA A 568 -14.16 -0.47 26.61
N ILE A 569 -14.44 -0.11 25.34
CA ILE A 569 -14.79 -1.08 24.30
C ILE A 569 -13.81 -1.06 23.12
N GLY A 570 -12.89 -0.10 23.06
CA GLY A 570 -11.83 -0.11 22.05
C GLY A 570 -10.98 1.15 22.09
N VAL A 571 -10.69 1.68 20.90
CA VAL A 571 -10.06 2.98 20.67
C VAL A 571 -10.96 3.83 19.77
N ALA A 572 -11.30 5.05 20.20
CA ALA A 572 -12.11 5.96 19.41
C ALA A 572 -11.75 7.44 19.68
N ALA A 573 -11.88 8.26 18.64
CA ALA A 573 -11.82 9.71 18.75
C ALA A 573 -13.22 10.30 18.58
N ASN A 574 -13.43 11.53 19.08
CA ASN A 574 -14.66 12.25 18.77
C ASN A 574 -14.57 12.74 17.32
N GLU A 575 -15.60 12.43 16.53
CA GLU A 575 -15.75 12.93 15.17
C GLU A 575 -17.06 13.72 15.05
N THR A 576 -17.02 14.81 14.29
CA THR A 576 -18.17 15.69 14.05
C THR A 576 -18.78 15.35 12.71
N ARG A 577 -20.06 14.98 12.68
CA ARG A 577 -20.78 14.52 11.49
C ARG A 577 -21.69 15.60 10.94
N GLY A 578 -21.09 16.66 10.38
CA GLY A 578 -21.83 17.75 9.74
C GLY A 578 -22.58 17.33 8.48
N ASP A 579 -22.16 16.23 7.87
CA ASP A 579 -22.83 15.56 6.77
C ASP A 579 -24.18 14.94 7.16
N TYR A 580 -24.47 14.75 8.46
CA TYR A 580 -25.77 14.24 8.92
C TYR A 580 -26.91 15.25 8.77
N ALA A 581 -26.62 16.47 8.30
CA ALA A 581 -27.62 17.38 7.75
C ALA A 581 -28.35 16.81 6.52
N ARG A 582 -27.84 15.73 5.91
CA ARG A 582 -28.40 15.13 4.69
C ARG A 582 -29.46 14.04 4.93
N PHE A 583 -29.77 13.72 6.19
CA PHE A 583 -30.79 12.71 6.52
C PHE A 583 -32.17 13.05 5.92
N ASP A 584 -32.51 14.34 5.86
CA ASP A 584 -33.77 14.86 5.31
C ASP A 584 -33.59 15.62 3.98
N ASP A 585 -32.51 15.35 3.24
CA ASP A 585 -32.27 15.94 1.92
C ASP A 585 -33.39 15.54 0.93
N GLU A 586 -34.30 16.46 0.65
CA GLU A 586 -35.22 16.35 -0.48
C GLU A 586 -34.47 16.53 -1.80
N TYR A 587 -34.82 15.72 -2.81
CA TYR A 587 -34.23 15.85 -4.13
C TYR A 587 -34.48 17.23 -4.76
N VAL A 588 -33.39 17.90 -5.14
CA VAL A 588 -33.42 19.13 -5.93
C VAL A 588 -33.08 18.84 -7.38
N ALA A 589 -33.90 19.31 -8.33
CA ALA A 589 -33.69 19.05 -9.75
C ALA A 589 -32.28 19.45 -10.23
N GLY A 590 -31.49 18.44 -10.62
CA GLY A 590 -30.08 18.59 -11.06
C GLY A 590 -29.06 18.81 -9.93
N GLY A 591 -29.47 18.69 -8.68
CA GLY A 591 -28.60 18.69 -7.51
C GLY A 591 -28.81 17.42 -6.66
N ASN A 592 -28.44 17.52 -5.38
CA ASN A 592 -28.41 16.39 -4.45
C ASN A 592 -29.81 15.98 -3.94
N GLY A 593 -29.83 14.85 -3.25
CA GLY A 593 -30.99 14.28 -2.56
C GLY A 593 -31.53 13.03 -3.25
N LEU A 594 -32.34 12.25 -2.54
CA LEU A 594 -32.82 10.95 -3.01
C LEU A 594 -33.71 11.10 -4.25
N TYR A 595 -33.15 10.83 -5.44
CA TYR A 595 -33.93 10.84 -6.67
C TYR A 595 -34.80 9.58 -6.81
N VAL A 596 -36.07 9.76 -7.15
CA VAL A 596 -36.98 8.69 -7.59
C VAL A 596 -37.68 9.12 -8.89
N PRO A 597 -37.72 8.30 -9.95
CA PRO A 597 -38.33 8.68 -11.22
C PRO A 597 -39.81 9.07 -11.07
N SER A 598 -40.23 10.10 -11.82
CA SER A 598 -41.62 10.55 -11.82
C SER A 598 -42.58 9.40 -12.18
N GLY A 599 -43.56 9.15 -11.30
CA GLY A 599 -44.57 8.11 -11.49
C GLY A 599 -44.14 6.71 -11.02
N TRP A 600 -42.90 6.55 -10.56
CA TRP A 600 -42.45 5.35 -9.86
C TRP A 600 -42.92 5.41 -8.39
N SER A 601 -43.33 4.27 -7.84
CA SER A 601 -43.67 4.13 -6.41
C SER A 601 -43.50 2.67 -6.01
N GLY A 602 -43.01 2.44 -4.80
CA GLY A 602 -42.85 1.10 -4.23
C GLY A 602 -42.70 1.15 -2.71
N ASP A 603 -42.75 -0.01 -2.07
CA ASP A 603 -42.68 -0.13 -0.61
C ASP A 603 -41.38 -0.82 -0.18
N MET A 604 -40.68 -0.24 0.80
CA MET A 604 -39.66 -0.93 1.58
C MET A 604 -40.32 -2.03 2.44
N PRO A 605 -39.59 -3.05 2.93
CA PRO A 605 -40.20 -4.14 3.69
C PRO A 605 -40.91 -3.74 5.00
N ASN A 606 -40.49 -2.63 5.62
CA ASN A 606 -41.14 -2.06 6.80
C ASN A 606 -42.40 -1.22 6.46
N GLY A 607 -42.69 -1.00 5.18
CA GLY A 607 -43.82 -0.20 4.69
C GLY A 607 -43.49 1.26 4.38
N ASP A 608 -42.22 1.66 4.47
CA ASP A 608 -41.80 3.00 4.02
C ASP A 608 -42.01 3.14 2.51
N ILE A 609 -42.54 4.29 2.08
CA ILE A 609 -42.89 4.52 0.68
C ILE A 609 -41.71 5.16 -0.04
N VAL A 610 -41.20 4.45 -1.04
CA VAL A 610 -40.23 4.99 -1.98
C VAL A 610 -41.01 5.65 -3.13
N ALA A 611 -40.96 6.97 -3.23
CA ALA A 611 -41.67 7.75 -4.25
C ALA A 611 -40.99 9.12 -4.47
N PRO A 612 -41.28 9.85 -5.57
CA PRO A 612 -40.75 11.19 -5.77
C PRO A 612 -41.04 12.12 -4.58
N GLY A 613 -39.97 12.72 -4.03
CA GLY A 613 -40.02 13.59 -2.86
C GLY A 613 -39.66 12.91 -1.54
N ALA A 614 -39.46 11.59 -1.52
CA ALA A 614 -38.89 10.90 -0.36
C ALA A 614 -37.43 11.33 -0.12
N THR A 615 -37.02 11.36 1.14
CA THR A 615 -35.66 11.62 1.62
C THR A 615 -34.92 10.33 1.99
N PHE A 616 -33.64 10.44 2.37
CA PHE A 616 -32.88 9.30 2.92
C PHE A 616 -33.58 8.66 4.12
N LEU A 617 -34.08 9.50 5.05
CA LEU A 617 -34.80 9.07 6.26
C LEU A 617 -36.17 8.47 5.96
N ASP A 618 -36.91 9.01 4.98
CA ASP A 618 -38.28 8.55 4.68
C ASP A 618 -38.34 7.10 4.25
N ILE A 619 -37.24 6.56 3.69
CA ILE A 619 -37.13 5.16 3.25
C ILE A 619 -36.32 4.29 4.24
N ARG A 620 -36.00 4.85 5.41
CA ARG A 620 -35.22 4.23 6.51
C ARG A 620 -35.79 4.65 7.86
N SER A 621 -37.10 4.61 8.01
CA SER A 621 -37.78 5.14 9.21
C SER A 621 -37.40 4.44 10.51
N PHE A 622 -36.79 3.25 10.43
CA PHE A 622 -36.19 2.56 11.58
C PHE A 622 -35.13 3.40 12.30
N TYR A 623 -34.50 4.38 11.62
CA TYR A 623 -33.58 5.31 12.27
C TYR A 623 -34.22 6.18 13.36
N LEU A 624 -35.53 6.40 13.29
CA LEU A 624 -36.25 7.17 14.31
C LEU A 624 -36.25 6.47 15.67
N ASP A 625 -36.03 5.15 15.69
CA ASP A 625 -35.95 4.33 16.90
C ASP A 625 -34.50 4.16 17.41
N ASP A 626 -33.50 4.70 16.69
CA ASP A 626 -32.09 4.61 17.09
C ASP A 626 -31.83 5.40 18.39
N PRO A 627 -31.07 4.83 19.36
CA PRO A 627 -30.80 5.49 20.64
C PRO A 627 -30.13 6.87 20.49
N GLU A 628 -29.37 7.09 19.42
CA GLU A 628 -28.62 8.32 19.17
C GLU A 628 -29.37 9.27 18.21
N TRP A 629 -30.56 8.90 17.72
CA TRP A 629 -31.35 9.72 16.78
C TRP A 629 -31.58 11.15 17.28
N SER A 630 -31.80 11.32 18.58
CA SER A 630 -32.03 12.64 19.19
C SER A 630 -30.91 13.66 18.93
N LYS A 631 -29.65 13.20 18.73
CA LYS A 631 -28.53 14.07 18.35
C LYS A 631 -28.67 14.57 16.92
N VAL A 632 -29.08 13.69 16.00
CA VAL A 632 -29.30 14.02 14.59
C VAL A 632 -30.50 14.93 14.44
N GLN A 633 -31.63 14.59 15.09
CA GLN A 633 -32.82 15.44 15.09
C GLN A 633 -32.51 16.86 15.58
N ALA A 634 -31.74 17.00 16.66
CA ALA A 634 -31.34 18.32 17.16
C ALA A 634 -30.50 19.12 16.13
N HIS A 635 -29.69 18.44 15.32
CA HIS A 635 -28.94 19.07 14.24
C HIS A 635 -29.84 19.51 13.09
N LEU A 636 -30.76 18.64 12.64
CA LEU A 636 -31.77 18.95 11.62
C LEU A 636 -32.66 20.13 12.03
N ASP A 637 -32.97 20.26 13.33
CA ASP A 637 -33.70 21.40 13.90
C ASP A 637 -32.89 22.72 13.96
N GLY A 638 -31.68 22.75 13.35
CA GLY A 638 -30.79 23.92 13.28
C GLY A 638 -29.74 23.99 14.40
N GLY A 639 -29.55 22.90 15.14
CA GLY A 639 -28.49 22.76 16.15
C GLY A 639 -27.10 22.54 15.56
N ALA A 640 -26.10 22.41 16.44
CA ALA A 640 -24.73 22.11 16.03
C ALA A 640 -24.64 20.68 15.44
N ALA A 641 -23.65 20.48 14.56
CA ALA A 641 -23.37 19.15 14.00
C ALA A 641 -23.11 18.13 15.13
N PRO A 642 -23.71 16.93 15.04
CA PRO A 642 -23.60 15.93 16.10
C PRO A 642 -22.18 15.38 16.19
N GLN A 643 -21.80 14.97 17.40
CA GLN A 643 -20.53 14.30 17.66
C GLN A 643 -20.76 12.85 18.09
N PHE A 644 -19.92 11.98 17.54
CA PHE A 644 -19.91 10.55 17.81
C PHE A 644 -18.51 10.07 18.15
N ARG A 645 -18.44 8.92 18.81
CA ARG A 645 -17.22 8.15 19.07
C ARG A 645 -17.48 6.76 18.51
N TYR A 646 -16.99 6.49 17.32
CA TYR A 646 -17.32 5.25 16.62
C TYR A 646 -16.26 4.18 16.80
N HIS A 647 -16.73 2.95 16.97
CA HIS A 647 -15.94 1.73 17.05
C HIS A 647 -16.14 0.92 15.77
N ARG A 648 -15.70 1.49 14.65
CA ARG A 648 -15.68 0.77 13.36
C ARG A 648 -14.79 -0.46 13.48
N PHE A 649 -15.31 -1.63 13.10
CA PHE A 649 -14.60 -2.90 13.24
C PHE A 649 -13.25 -2.88 12.53
N TRP A 650 -13.21 -2.37 11.30
CA TRP A 650 -11.99 -2.23 10.52
C TRP A 650 -10.96 -1.30 11.19
N ALA A 651 -11.42 -0.22 11.84
CA ALA A 651 -10.55 0.75 12.49
C ALA A 651 -9.90 0.18 13.75
N GLN A 652 -10.69 -0.54 14.56
CA GLN A 652 -10.15 -1.27 15.71
C GLN A 652 -9.11 -2.29 15.28
N THR A 653 -9.41 -3.03 14.21
CA THR A 653 -8.49 -4.00 13.64
C THR A 653 -7.21 -3.35 13.13
N ALA A 654 -7.30 -2.23 12.41
CA ALA A 654 -6.12 -1.52 11.88
C ALA A 654 -5.17 -1.07 13.01
N VAL A 655 -5.71 -0.62 14.15
CA VAL A 655 -4.90 -0.30 15.33
C VAL A 655 -4.35 -1.58 15.96
N ALA A 656 -5.17 -2.62 16.15
CA ALA A 656 -4.76 -3.88 16.75
C ALA A 656 -3.61 -4.54 15.97
N THR A 657 -3.72 -4.65 14.65
CA THR A 657 -2.67 -5.25 13.81
C THR A 657 -1.40 -4.41 13.80
N ALA A 658 -1.51 -3.07 13.85
CA ALA A 658 -0.35 -2.20 14.01
C ALA A 658 0.36 -2.40 15.37
N LEU A 659 -0.40 -2.54 16.46
CA LEU A 659 0.17 -2.87 17.78
C LEU A 659 0.91 -4.23 17.74
N ALA A 660 0.29 -5.27 17.16
CA ALA A 660 0.93 -6.58 17.03
C ALA A 660 2.22 -6.52 16.18
N ASP A 661 2.21 -5.75 15.09
CA ASP A 661 3.35 -5.65 14.20
C ASP A 661 4.53 -4.86 14.78
N TYR A 662 4.31 -3.91 15.69
CA TYR A 662 5.40 -3.10 16.25
C TYR A 662 6.45 -3.97 16.95
N ASP A 663 6.04 -4.79 17.93
CA ASP A 663 6.95 -5.68 18.65
C ASP A 663 7.50 -6.79 17.73
N ARG A 664 6.70 -7.26 16.76
CA ARG A 664 7.16 -8.26 15.79
C ARG A 664 8.30 -7.74 14.91
N LEU A 665 8.20 -6.49 14.46
CA LEU A 665 9.16 -5.86 13.55
C LEU A 665 10.40 -5.32 14.26
N PHE A 666 10.26 -4.85 15.51
CA PHE A 666 11.33 -4.15 16.22
C PHE A 666 11.81 -4.83 17.51
N GLY A 667 11.19 -5.94 17.91
CA GLY A 667 11.40 -6.58 19.20
C GLY A 667 10.67 -5.85 20.34
N ALA A 668 10.69 -6.44 21.54
CA ALA A 668 10.13 -5.82 22.73
C ALA A 668 10.81 -4.47 22.99
N ASP A 669 10.08 -3.38 22.74
CA ASP A 669 10.49 -2.05 23.17
C ASP A 669 10.32 -2.01 24.69
N THR A 670 11.41 -1.80 25.43
CA THR A 670 11.36 -1.75 26.89
C THR A 670 10.71 -0.46 27.40
N GLY A 671 10.20 0.39 26.51
CA GLY A 671 9.57 1.68 26.84
C GLY A 671 10.54 2.72 27.40
N GLU A 672 11.83 2.41 27.39
CA GLU A 672 12.88 3.31 27.85
C GLU A 672 13.49 4.01 26.63
N PRO A 673 13.47 5.35 26.58
CA PRO A 673 14.24 6.09 25.59
C PRO A 673 15.67 5.55 25.58
N ASP A 674 16.20 5.23 24.41
CA ASP A 674 17.60 4.86 24.31
C ASP A 674 18.44 6.05 24.79
N THR A 675 19.02 5.91 25.99
CA THR A 675 19.86 6.93 26.63
C THR A 675 21.33 6.56 26.56
N GLN A 676 21.65 5.39 26.01
CA GLN A 676 23.00 4.88 25.97
C GLN A 676 23.67 5.35 24.69
N ALA A 677 24.69 6.20 24.85
CA ALA A 677 25.48 6.62 23.70
C ALA A 677 26.30 5.45 23.11
N PRO A 678 26.57 5.47 21.80
CA PRO A 678 27.45 4.52 21.15
C PRO A 678 28.83 4.42 21.80
N THR A 679 29.53 3.32 21.55
CA THR A 679 30.94 3.21 21.94
C THR A 679 31.79 4.27 21.22
N VAL A 680 32.81 4.77 21.90
CA VAL A 680 33.73 5.76 21.32
C VAL A 680 34.41 5.16 20.08
N PRO A 681 34.38 5.84 18.91
CA PRO A 681 35.11 5.38 17.73
C PRO A 681 36.58 5.16 18.05
N THR A 682 37.10 3.97 17.76
CA THR A 682 38.51 3.62 17.98
C THR A 682 39.29 3.60 16.67
N GLY A 683 40.62 3.51 16.72
CA GLY A 683 41.43 3.37 15.52
C GLY A 683 41.38 4.56 14.55
N LEU A 684 40.98 5.76 15.02
CA LEU A 684 41.05 6.96 14.20
C LEU A 684 42.51 7.16 13.74
N GLN A 685 42.70 7.25 12.43
CA GLN A 685 44.00 7.39 11.81
C GLN A 685 43.94 8.24 10.54
N VAL A 686 45.08 8.84 10.20
CA VAL A 686 45.27 9.60 8.96
C VAL A 686 45.68 8.63 7.86
N THR A 687 44.90 8.56 6.79
CA THR A 687 45.13 7.65 5.65
C THR A 687 45.74 8.35 4.45
N GLY A 688 45.69 9.68 4.40
CA GLY A 688 46.29 10.47 3.33
C GLY A 688 46.41 11.95 3.70
N VAL A 689 47.45 12.61 3.18
CA VAL A 689 47.68 14.04 3.37
C VAL A 689 48.15 14.65 2.04
N THR A 690 47.54 15.78 1.66
CA THR A 690 47.99 16.62 0.55
C THR A 690 48.32 18.02 1.05
N GLN A 691 48.60 18.95 0.14
CA GLN A 691 48.76 20.37 0.49
C GLN A 691 47.46 20.98 1.04
N THR A 692 46.29 20.48 0.62
CA THR A 692 44.98 21.09 0.92
C THR A 692 43.93 20.10 1.43
N SER A 693 44.32 18.86 1.74
CA SER A 693 43.40 17.86 2.28
C SER A 693 44.04 16.88 3.26
N VAL A 694 43.21 16.30 4.13
CA VAL A 694 43.55 15.21 5.05
C VAL A 694 42.44 14.16 4.96
N SER A 695 42.81 12.91 4.69
CA SER A 695 41.90 11.75 4.69
C SER A 695 42.04 10.98 6.01
N LEU A 696 40.89 10.56 6.54
CA LEU A 696 40.75 9.89 7.83
C LEU A 696 39.98 8.58 7.68
N SER A 697 40.29 7.60 8.52
CA SER A 697 39.48 6.40 8.73
C SER A 697 39.45 6.04 10.21
N TRP A 698 38.41 5.35 10.66
CA TRP A 698 38.30 4.82 12.02
C TRP A 698 37.60 3.45 12.03
N THR A 699 37.66 2.78 13.16
CA THR A 699 36.92 1.54 13.42
C THR A 699 35.47 1.89 13.79
N ALA A 700 34.52 1.13 13.26
CA ALA A 700 33.10 1.32 13.55
C ALA A 700 32.82 1.19 15.06
N SER A 701 31.98 2.08 15.57
CA SER A 701 31.39 1.97 16.90
C SER A 701 30.28 0.91 16.90
N THR A 702 29.92 0.49 18.11
CA THR A 702 28.78 -0.39 18.41
C THR A 702 27.86 0.33 19.36
N ASP A 703 26.59 -0.04 19.34
CA ASP A 703 25.54 0.54 20.17
C ASP A 703 24.54 -0.55 20.58
N ASN A 704 23.73 -0.30 21.61
CA ASN A 704 22.66 -1.22 22.04
C ASN A 704 21.49 -1.24 21.07
N VAL A 705 21.23 -0.15 20.35
CA VAL A 705 20.21 -0.09 19.29
C VAL A 705 20.88 -0.03 17.92
N ALA A 706 21.53 1.09 17.57
CA ALA A 706 22.19 1.26 16.28
C ALA A 706 23.06 2.52 16.22
N VAL A 707 24.21 2.44 15.54
CA VAL A 707 25.02 3.63 15.18
C VAL A 707 24.54 4.17 13.82
N THR A 708 24.05 5.41 13.79
CA THR A 708 23.48 6.04 12.58
C THR A 708 24.44 7.01 11.89
N GLY A 709 25.57 7.33 12.50
CA GLY A 709 26.64 8.08 11.86
C GLY A 709 27.74 8.55 12.79
N TYR A 710 28.60 9.43 12.26
CA TYR A 710 29.77 9.96 12.95
C TYR A 710 29.93 11.46 12.72
N GLU A 711 30.17 12.19 13.81
CA GLU A 711 30.57 13.58 13.80
C GLU A 711 32.08 13.71 13.70
N VAL A 712 32.58 14.30 12.61
CA VAL A 712 34.01 14.60 12.45
C VAL A 712 34.27 16.04 12.86
N ARG A 713 35.13 16.24 13.87
CA ARG A 713 35.50 17.56 14.38
C ARG A 713 36.96 17.89 14.09
N ARG A 714 37.22 19.13 13.67
CA ARG A 714 38.55 19.71 13.46
C ARG A 714 38.78 20.83 14.47
N GLY A 715 39.75 20.67 15.37
CA GLY A 715 40.02 21.63 16.44
C GLY A 715 38.78 21.90 17.31
N GLY A 716 37.97 20.86 17.57
CA GLY A 716 36.71 20.94 18.32
C GLY A 716 35.48 21.39 17.51
N THR A 717 35.67 21.97 16.32
CA THR A 717 34.55 22.42 15.45
C THR A 717 34.07 21.29 14.56
N LEU A 718 32.75 21.05 14.50
CA LEU A 718 32.15 20.07 13.58
C LEU A 718 32.40 20.50 12.13
N VAL A 719 33.02 19.61 11.34
CA VAL A 719 33.31 19.85 9.92
C VAL A 719 32.52 18.94 8.98
N ALA A 720 32.01 17.81 9.47
CA ALA A 720 31.10 16.94 8.73
C ALA A 720 30.36 15.96 9.65
N THR A 721 29.22 15.48 9.17
CA THR A 721 28.55 14.27 9.66
C THR A 721 28.55 13.25 8.52
N VAL A 722 28.95 12.00 8.80
CA VAL A 722 29.05 10.93 7.80
C VAL A 722 28.45 9.63 8.32
N THR A 723 27.95 8.77 7.43
CA THR A 723 27.40 7.45 7.79
C THR A 723 28.47 6.34 7.74
N GLY A 724 29.49 6.50 6.89
CA GLY A 724 30.61 5.56 6.79
C GLY A 724 31.73 5.83 7.81
N THR A 725 32.74 4.95 7.83
CA THR A 725 33.89 5.02 8.77
C THR A 725 35.13 5.73 8.20
N SER A 726 34.93 6.61 7.21
CA SER A 726 36.00 7.41 6.62
C SER A 726 35.50 8.77 6.15
N TYR A 727 36.40 9.75 6.12
CA TYR A 727 36.11 11.11 5.68
C TYR A 727 37.36 11.79 5.13
N THR A 728 37.21 12.63 4.09
CA THR A 728 38.30 13.47 3.57
C THR A 728 37.96 14.94 3.76
N ASN A 729 38.72 15.61 4.61
CA ASN A 729 38.60 17.05 4.82
C ASN A 729 39.43 17.79 3.76
N THR A 730 38.82 18.71 3.03
CA THR A 730 39.44 19.47 1.93
C THR A 730 39.47 20.98 2.24
N GLY A 731 40.13 21.78 1.38
CA GLY A 731 40.21 23.23 1.56
C GLY A 731 41.14 23.68 2.70
N LEU A 732 42.11 22.84 3.07
CA LEU A 732 43.07 23.11 4.14
C LEU A 732 44.24 23.99 3.66
N THR A 733 44.89 24.69 4.58
CA THR A 733 46.08 25.49 4.31
C THR A 733 47.32 24.58 4.31
N PRO A 734 48.26 24.72 3.36
CA PRO A 734 49.53 23.98 3.36
C PRO A 734 50.38 24.23 4.62
N SER A 735 51.28 23.32 4.95
CA SER A 735 52.17 23.41 6.13
C SER A 735 51.44 23.67 7.47
N THR A 736 50.18 23.28 7.59
CA THR A 736 49.35 23.57 8.76
C THR A 736 48.95 22.29 9.47
N ALA A 737 49.19 22.24 10.78
CA ALA A 737 48.77 21.13 11.63
C ALA A 737 47.28 21.26 11.95
N TYR A 738 46.52 20.19 11.70
CA TYR A 738 45.11 20.06 12.04
C TYR A 738 44.91 18.87 12.95
N GLN A 739 44.12 19.06 13.99
CA GLN A 739 43.74 18.01 14.92
C GLN A 739 42.31 17.57 14.67
N TYR A 740 42.08 16.26 14.60
CA TYR A 740 40.80 15.65 14.34
C TYR A 740 40.37 14.71 15.46
N THR A 741 39.07 14.73 15.77
CA THR A 741 38.39 13.76 16.62
C THR A 741 37.11 13.30 15.93
N VAL A 742 36.65 12.11 16.25
CA VAL A 742 35.40 11.56 15.72
C VAL A 742 34.54 11.05 16.88
N SER A 743 33.25 11.34 16.85
CA SER A 743 32.26 10.79 17.79
C SER A 743 31.19 10.05 16.99
N ALA A 744 30.72 8.90 17.47
CA ALA A 744 29.56 8.21 16.95
C ALA A 744 28.26 8.82 17.50
N ARG A 745 27.19 8.75 16.70
CA ARG A 745 25.81 9.08 17.05
C ARG A 745 24.89 7.90 16.77
N ASP A 746 23.87 7.73 17.59
CA ASP A 746 22.82 6.72 17.39
C ASP A 746 21.55 7.32 16.78
N ALA A 747 20.50 6.51 16.76
CA ALA A 747 19.16 6.85 16.30
C ALA A 747 18.44 7.82 17.24
N ALA A 748 18.62 7.68 18.56
CA ALA A 748 18.00 8.50 19.59
C ALA A 748 18.67 9.87 19.81
N GLY A 749 19.76 10.14 19.09
CA GLY A 749 20.50 11.40 19.16
C GLY A 749 21.56 11.43 20.26
N ASN A 750 21.85 10.32 20.94
CA ASN A 750 22.97 10.28 21.86
C ASN A 750 24.29 10.31 21.08
N VAL A 751 25.24 11.06 21.60
CA VAL A 751 26.57 11.22 21.01
C VAL A 751 27.60 10.66 21.97
N SER A 752 28.41 9.73 21.49
CA SER A 752 29.54 9.16 22.22
C SER A 752 30.57 10.24 22.61
N ALA A 753 31.46 9.92 23.55
CA ALA A 753 32.65 10.74 23.75
C ALA A 753 33.53 10.75 22.48
N ALA A 754 34.26 11.85 22.28
CA ALA A 754 35.17 11.98 21.16
C ALA A 754 36.32 10.95 21.23
N SER A 755 36.70 10.41 20.08
CA SER A 755 37.86 9.54 19.94
C SER A 755 39.18 10.21 20.35
N ALA A 756 40.23 9.40 20.51
CA ALA A 756 41.58 9.93 20.67
C ALA A 756 41.95 10.79 19.45
N ALA A 757 42.39 12.02 19.71
CA ALA A 757 42.68 12.97 18.65
C ALA A 757 43.88 12.54 17.81
N VAL A 758 43.77 12.68 16.48
CA VAL A 758 44.91 12.53 15.55
C VAL A 758 45.30 13.88 15.00
N THR A 759 46.60 14.08 14.81
CA THR A 759 47.14 15.30 14.21
C THR A 759 47.71 14.99 12.83
N ALA A 760 47.31 15.77 11.83
CA ALA A 760 47.83 15.72 10.47
C ALA A 760 48.36 17.10 10.09
N THR A 761 49.59 17.16 9.59
CA THR A 761 50.17 18.39 9.04
C THR A 761 50.12 18.31 7.53
N THR A 762 49.37 19.22 6.89
CA THR A 762 49.32 19.31 5.43
C THR A 762 50.71 19.52 4.85
N SER A 763 50.96 18.92 3.69
CA SER A 763 52.24 19.04 3.02
C SER A 763 52.55 20.51 2.69
N PRO A 764 53.83 20.91 2.71
CA PRO A 764 54.21 22.25 2.29
C PRO A 764 53.78 22.51 0.85
N THR A 765 53.56 23.78 0.53
CA THR A 765 53.48 24.21 -0.87
C THR A 765 54.78 23.82 -1.55
N THR A 766 54.73 22.84 -2.46
CA THR A 766 55.83 22.61 -3.39
C THR A 766 55.98 23.89 -4.21
N PRO A 767 57.16 24.54 -4.27
CA PRO A 767 57.38 25.64 -5.19
C PRO A 767 57.11 25.13 -6.61
N VAL A 768 56.00 25.57 -7.21
CA VAL A 768 55.68 25.26 -8.59
C VAL A 768 56.73 25.98 -9.45
N GLY A 769 57.66 25.24 -10.05
CA GLY A 769 58.45 25.76 -11.18
C GLY A 769 59.94 25.43 -11.27
N SER A 770 60.55 24.61 -10.40
CA SER A 770 62.00 24.36 -10.49
C SER A 770 62.39 23.24 -11.47
N CYS A 771 61.56 22.20 -11.67
CA CYS A 771 61.79 21.15 -12.66
C CYS A 771 60.52 20.41 -13.14
N THR A 772 60.61 19.76 -14.30
CA THR A 772 59.64 18.78 -14.81
C THR A 772 60.33 17.43 -14.98
N ALA A 773 59.56 16.34 -15.01
CA ALA A 773 60.09 15.02 -15.30
C ALA A 773 59.19 14.25 -16.27
N THR A 774 59.80 13.53 -17.22
CA THR A 774 59.10 12.73 -18.22
C THR A 774 59.60 11.29 -18.18
N TYR A 775 58.72 10.34 -18.52
CA TYR A 775 59.01 8.90 -18.53
C TYR A 775 58.91 8.32 -19.93
N ARG A 776 59.79 7.36 -20.23
CA ARG A 776 59.63 6.45 -21.36
C ARG A 776 60.10 5.04 -21.02
N THR A 777 59.50 4.06 -21.67
CA THR A 777 59.99 2.67 -21.68
C THR A 777 61.12 2.55 -22.70
N VAL A 778 62.29 2.07 -22.26
CA VAL A 778 63.46 1.86 -23.11
C VAL A 778 63.44 0.48 -23.75
N ASN A 779 63.09 -0.55 -22.96
CA ASN A 779 62.97 -1.94 -23.42
C ASN A 779 62.00 -2.72 -22.52
N SER A 780 61.43 -3.82 -23.01
CA SER A 780 60.55 -4.71 -22.22
C SER A 780 60.73 -6.17 -22.61
N TRP A 781 60.65 -7.08 -21.63
CA TRP A 781 60.74 -8.53 -21.81
C TRP A 781 59.71 -9.25 -20.92
N SER A 782 59.58 -10.56 -21.08
CA SER A 782 58.68 -11.36 -20.25
C SER A 782 59.10 -11.25 -18.77
N GLY A 783 58.26 -10.62 -17.95
CA GLY A 783 58.48 -10.44 -16.51
C GLY A 783 59.21 -9.17 -16.09
N GLY A 784 59.62 -8.27 -17.01
CA GLY A 784 60.26 -7.01 -16.62
C GLY A 784 60.42 -5.99 -17.74
N TYR A 785 60.79 -4.77 -17.35
CA TYR A 785 61.01 -3.66 -18.26
C TYR A 785 62.09 -2.71 -17.76
N GLN A 786 62.65 -1.94 -18.69
CA GLN A 786 63.56 -0.84 -18.41
C GLN A 786 62.84 0.49 -18.60
N GLY A 787 62.75 1.29 -17.55
CA GLY A 787 62.24 2.66 -17.57
C GLY A 787 63.38 3.67 -17.57
N GLU A 788 63.18 4.79 -18.26
CA GLU A 788 64.04 5.97 -18.17
C GLU A 788 63.20 7.20 -17.83
N ILE A 789 63.71 8.00 -16.89
CA ILE A 789 63.11 9.26 -16.50
C ILE A 789 64.08 10.38 -16.82
N THR A 790 63.59 11.41 -17.51
CA THR A 790 64.33 12.63 -17.82
C THR A 790 63.80 13.77 -16.96
N VAL A 791 64.70 14.40 -16.22
CA VAL A 791 64.45 15.56 -15.38
C VAL A 791 64.94 16.80 -16.10
N THR A 792 64.09 17.82 -16.23
CA THR A 792 64.40 19.10 -16.88
C THR A 792 64.20 20.24 -15.91
N ALA A 793 65.22 21.06 -15.69
CA ALA A 793 65.05 22.28 -14.91
C ALA A 793 64.11 23.25 -15.62
N GLY A 794 63.28 23.96 -14.85
CA GLY A 794 62.38 24.98 -15.35
C GLY A 794 63.12 26.25 -15.82
N ALA A 795 62.46 27.40 -15.67
CA ALA A 795 63.04 28.69 -16.08
C ALA A 795 64.25 29.14 -15.22
N THR A 796 64.55 28.43 -14.14
CA THR A 796 65.64 28.72 -13.21
C THR A 796 66.55 27.51 -13.05
N ALA A 797 67.85 27.74 -12.85
CA ALA A 797 68.79 26.67 -12.53
C ALA A 797 68.43 26.00 -11.19
N ILE A 798 68.64 24.69 -11.09
CA ILE A 798 68.47 23.90 -9.88
C ILE A 798 69.80 23.29 -9.45
N THR A 799 70.00 23.13 -8.15
CA THR A 799 71.20 22.50 -7.56
C THR A 799 70.93 21.09 -7.02
N GLY A 800 69.74 20.56 -7.30
CA GLY A 800 69.29 19.23 -6.96
C GLY A 800 67.87 18.99 -7.48
N TRP A 801 67.46 17.73 -7.55
CA TRP A 801 66.11 17.34 -7.96
C TRP A 801 65.67 16.10 -7.20
N THR A 802 64.37 16.04 -6.90
CA THR A 802 63.69 14.85 -6.39
C THR A 802 62.57 14.48 -7.36
N VAL A 803 62.48 13.21 -7.73
CA VAL A 803 61.42 12.73 -8.64
C VAL A 803 60.69 11.57 -8.00
N SER A 804 59.37 11.60 -8.01
CA SER A 804 58.51 10.50 -7.56
C SER A 804 57.68 9.94 -8.71
N TRP A 805 57.47 8.63 -8.72
CA TRP A 805 56.62 7.94 -9.70
C TRP A 805 56.09 6.63 -9.13
N ASN A 806 55.03 6.09 -9.74
CA ASN A 806 54.45 4.80 -9.38
C ASN A 806 55.07 3.66 -10.20
N LEU A 807 55.43 2.58 -9.51
CA LEU A 807 55.91 1.34 -10.11
C LEU A 807 54.74 0.42 -10.49
N ALA A 808 54.95 -0.39 -11.52
CA ALA A 808 54.07 -1.52 -11.81
C ALA A 808 54.12 -2.58 -10.69
N PRO A 809 53.07 -3.44 -10.56
CA PRO A 809 53.06 -4.53 -9.60
C PRO A 809 54.30 -5.42 -9.72
N GLY A 810 55.01 -5.63 -8.60
CA GLY A 810 56.24 -6.43 -8.50
C GLY A 810 57.50 -5.64 -8.07
N GLY A 811 57.49 -4.31 -8.23
CA GLY A 811 58.54 -3.44 -7.69
C GLY A 811 59.72 -3.15 -8.63
N LEU A 812 60.83 -2.69 -8.03
CA LEU A 812 62.05 -2.23 -8.70
C LEU A 812 63.22 -3.14 -8.31
N SER A 813 63.97 -3.64 -9.30
CA SER A 813 65.09 -4.55 -9.07
C SER A 813 66.45 -3.87 -9.16
N GLN A 814 66.57 -2.81 -9.95
CA GLN A 814 67.81 -2.05 -10.11
C GLN A 814 67.52 -0.60 -10.53
N ALA A 815 68.38 0.33 -10.13
CA ALA A 815 68.41 1.71 -10.63
C ALA A 815 69.85 2.19 -10.81
N TRP A 816 70.06 3.17 -11.68
CA TRP A 816 71.35 3.83 -11.89
C TRP A 816 71.17 5.32 -12.16
N SER A 817 72.24 6.09 -11.98
CA SER A 817 72.27 7.56 -12.14
C SER A 817 71.35 8.34 -11.19
N ALA A 818 70.80 7.70 -10.16
CA ALA A 818 70.04 8.34 -9.08
C ALA A 818 70.12 7.49 -7.81
N ASN A 819 69.88 8.11 -6.64
CA ASN A 819 69.60 7.37 -5.41
C ASN A 819 68.09 7.12 -5.34
N VAL A 820 67.66 5.87 -5.38
CA VAL A 820 66.23 5.51 -5.41
C VAL A 820 65.82 4.81 -4.13
N THR A 821 64.69 5.24 -3.57
CA THR A 821 64.00 4.60 -2.44
C THR A 821 62.57 4.25 -2.84
N THR A 822 62.00 3.21 -2.24
CA THR A 822 60.63 2.78 -2.50
C THR A 822 59.84 2.68 -1.19
N SER A 823 58.56 3.07 -1.24
CA SER A 823 57.59 2.89 -0.17
C SER A 823 56.27 2.43 -0.79
N GLY A 824 55.87 1.18 -0.54
CA GLY A 824 54.78 0.55 -1.27
C GLY A 824 55.06 0.49 -2.77
N THR A 825 54.13 1.01 -3.58
CA THR A 825 54.24 1.07 -5.04
C THR A 825 54.87 2.38 -5.55
N THR A 826 55.22 3.33 -4.66
CA THR A 826 55.80 4.62 -5.06
C THR A 826 57.33 4.58 -4.91
N ALA A 827 58.03 4.96 -5.97
CA ALA A 827 59.47 5.16 -5.98
C ALA A 827 59.80 6.65 -5.94
N THR A 828 60.87 7.01 -5.23
CA THR A 828 61.42 8.37 -5.16
C THR A 828 62.91 8.33 -5.44
N ALA A 829 63.35 9.14 -6.40
CA ALA A 829 64.74 9.30 -6.81
C ALA A 829 65.26 10.69 -6.43
N THR A 830 66.49 10.77 -5.93
CA THR A 830 67.24 12.03 -5.80
C THR A 830 68.51 11.99 -6.63
N ASN A 831 69.00 13.15 -7.04
CA ASN A 831 70.25 13.27 -7.80
C ASN A 831 71.47 12.67 -7.06
N LEU A 832 72.46 12.24 -7.84
CA LEU A 832 73.83 11.98 -7.39
C LEU A 832 74.64 13.29 -7.39
N ALA A 833 75.84 13.25 -6.82
CA ALA A 833 76.71 14.43 -6.68
C ALA A 833 77.06 15.10 -8.04
N TRP A 834 77.03 14.34 -9.14
CA TRP A 834 77.45 14.81 -10.47
C TRP A 834 76.30 15.24 -11.40
N ASN A 835 75.03 14.99 -11.06
CA ASN A 835 73.88 15.34 -11.91
C ASN A 835 72.79 16.18 -11.23
N GLY A 836 73.05 16.74 -10.05
CA GLY A 836 72.11 17.64 -9.37
C GLY A 836 72.04 19.06 -9.94
N ASN A 837 73.17 19.57 -10.42
CA ASN A 837 73.26 20.94 -10.92
C ASN A 837 72.81 21.02 -12.38
N LEU A 838 71.60 21.51 -12.63
CA LEU A 838 71.07 21.76 -13.97
C LEU A 838 70.87 23.27 -14.16
N ALA A 839 71.45 23.83 -15.22
CA ALA A 839 71.11 25.18 -15.65
C ALA A 839 69.63 25.25 -16.07
N ALA A 840 69.05 26.47 -16.15
CA ALA A 840 67.68 26.64 -16.62
C ALA A 840 67.46 25.96 -17.98
N GLY A 841 66.41 25.15 -18.10
CA GLY A 841 66.10 24.33 -19.28
C GLY A 841 67.03 23.12 -19.54
N ALA A 842 68.11 22.94 -18.76
CA ALA A 842 68.98 21.78 -18.90
C ALA A 842 68.31 20.52 -18.32
N SER A 843 68.69 19.36 -18.86
CA SER A 843 68.11 18.07 -18.47
C SER A 843 69.16 17.03 -18.09
N THR A 844 68.78 16.09 -17.24
CA THR A 844 69.53 14.85 -16.98
C THR A 844 68.55 13.67 -16.96
N SER A 845 69.06 12.45 -17.09
CA SER A 845 68.23 11.26 -17.08
C SER A 845 68.81 10.18 -16.17
N PHE A 846 67.93 9.40 -15.57
CA PHE A 846 68.27 8.20 -14.82
C PHE A 846 67.39 7.03 -15.26
N GLY A 847 67.86 5.81 -15.04
CA GLY A 847 67.18 4.61 -15.48
C GLY A 847 66.96 3.60 -14.36
N TYR A 848 65.99 2.73 -14.55
CA TYR A 848 65.67 1.65 -13.63
C TYR A 848 65.12 0.42 -14.36
N VAL A 849 65.23 -0.75 -13.70
CA VAL A 849 64.57 -2.00 -14.11
C VAL A 849 63.41 -2.26 -13.15
N GLY A 850 62.21 -2.33 -13.71
CA GLY A 850 61.00 -2.73 -13.01
C GLY A 850 60.59 -4.16 -13.38
N THR A 851 59.88 -4.82 -12.48
CA THR A 851 59.26 -6.13 -12.76
C THR A 851 57.83 -5.96 -13.27
N GLY A 852 57.35 -6.91 -14.06
CA GLY A 852 56.01 -6.88 -14.64
C GLY A 852 55.92 -6.11 -15.95
N ALA A 853 54.70 -5.72 -16.36
CA ALA A 853 54.48 -4.95 -17.57
C ALA A 853 54.77 -3.45 -17.34
N PRO A 854 55.39 -2.74 -18.31
CA PRO A 854 55.68 -1.31 -18.17
C PRO A 854 54.37 -0.50 -18.06
N PRO A 855 54.27 0.46 -17.10
CA PRO A 855 53.09 1.29 -16.97
C PRO A 855 52.98 2.29 -18.14
N ALA A 856 51.77 2.46 -18.68
CA ALA A 856 51.54 3.44 -19.75
C ALA A 856 51.76 4.89 -19.29
N ASN A 857 51.46 5.21 -18.02
CA ASN A 857 51.76 6.49 -17.40
C ASN A 857 51.99 6.31 -15.89
N PRO A 858 53.26 6.34 -15.41
CA PRO A 858 53.57 6.11 -14.00
C PRO A 858 53.34 7.34 -13.11
N GLY A 859 52.77 8.44 -13.62
CA GLY A 859 52.46 9.63 -12.82
C GLY A 859 53.72 10.31 -12.26
N VAL A 860 54.70 10.59 -13.13
CA VAL A 860 55.98 11.17 -12.71
C VAL A 860 55.84 12.63 -12.31
N THR A 861 56.39 12.98 -11.14
CA THR A 861 56.42 14.36 -10.62
C THR A 861 57.82 14.74 -10.17
N CYS A 862 58.28 15.95 -10.51
CA CYS A 862 59.55 16.52 -10.04
C CYS A 862 59.31 17.56 -8.95
N GLY A 863 60.19 17.60 -7.94
CA GLY A 863 60.14 18.50 -6.79
C GLY A 863 61.51 18.93 -6.30
#